data_AF-Q54ZB2-F1
#
_entry.id   AF-Q54ZB2-F1
#
_cell.length_a   1.000
_cell.length_b   1.000
_cell.length_c   1.000
_cell.angle_alpha   90.00
_cell.angle_beta   90.00
_cell.angle_gamma   90.00
#
_symmetry.space_group_name_H-M   'P 1'
#
loop_
_entity.id
_entity.type
_entity.pdbx_description
1 polymer ?
#
loop_
_entity_poly.entity_id
_entity_poly.type
_entity_poly.pdbx_seq_one_letter_code
_entity_poly.pdbx_strand_id
1 'polypeptide(L)'
;MPKFSDYSSLLAHLKQCVEKGSKEHTNAAIVDYINCYSDLEIEESQDDKINNQSIKKEIEPIIYSLIANTFKGTQVLNTNNNASTSPITATSDNTPPPTPNFTPASPESILKKPKPIPLRFSTNGVINSCEKNTKYYYLDPRECEELKNKMILGQFILFYGTRSSGKTTTSITVCELLNSIKGHLSIFIDLQGQVINSSLDFWKVLINSIRMQLSIDTPTTKEIDEMSIRQLKDLITFNNRKSLLFNKKDVHLFIDEFNNISDGGEETITQVLSDFREWKNQSSLSAIKSLMVIGTFSILDFNTSNTNTSPFNIAQSFKVLNFQKEEVEILFSKFQKSSGVEIYPQVIDDIFIITNGHKGLVNLVGEIIQTSLEPNITKNVWDHLINKQLMIKLSKYKTVTSMTRCLNTGSIDFLKTIKDILFKSYYSDTPISKTIESNYLAHEGILSQDIEEINVFNFSSNIIKNLVLHHLRSKTAIVGSVPFIGDNKERIDVQQLIINAAKQISPLIIINAIQRSFKKCTIRTSQFGQKVPCEFIYTNEMSIYLTLIISERANSNSRYYISPNNNILYNKKTYRPDLVIGNELLGRYVILEFVATSSNEDVNGHIERTRLYIENYPGATEGWVIHFTMVRVSKTYQYPKVPVKYTKVGIIHIYHDEKYSNLEFTIYPPVTQS
;
A
#
# COMPACT_ATOMS: atom_id res chain seq x y z
N MET A 1 -21.96 27.60 10.39
CA MET A 1 -22.11 26.26 10.98
C MET A 1 -22.17 26.42 12.48
N PRO A 2 -23.12 25.78 13.18
CA PRO A 2 -23.17 25.89 14.64
C PRO A 2 -21.92 25.20 15.20
N LYS A 3 -21.07 25.97 15.90
CA LYS A 3 -20.01 25.40 16.72
C LYS A 3 -20.69 24.90 18.00
N PHE A 4 -20.69 23.59 18.21
CA PHE A 4 -21.19 23.02 19.46
C PHE A 4 -20.14 23.25 20.55
N SER A 5 -20.58 23.80 21.70
CA SER A 5 -19.71 24.10 22.84
C SER A 5 -19.30 22.86 23.63
N ASP A 6 -20.03 21.77 23.50
CA ASP A 6 -19.84 20.52 24.25
C ASP A 6 -20.45 19.31 23.53
N TYR A 7 -20.08 18.10 23.99
CA TYR A 7 -20.58 16.84 23.43
C TYR A 7 -22.09 16.64 23.64
N SER A 8 -22.67 17.18 24.71
CA SER A 8 -24.11 17.09 24.98
C SER A 8 -24.93 17.78 23.89
N SER A 9 -24.48 18.98 23.50
CA SER A 9 -25.10 19.79 22.44
C SER A 9 -24.95 19.12 21.08
N LEU A 10 -23.78 18.53 20.80
CA LEU A 10 -23.55 17.74 19.59
C LEU A 10 -24.47 16.51 19.53
N LEU A 11 -24.59 15.75 20.62
CA LEU A 11 -25.47 14.58 20.70
C LEU A 11 -26.94 14.95 20.47
N ALA A 12 -27.42 16.05 21.06
CA ALA A 12 -28.78 16.54 20.84
C ALA A 12 -29.04 16.90 19.36
N HIS A 13 -28.08 17.58 18.72
CA HIS A 13 -28.16 17.90 17.29
C HIS A 13 -28.18 16.65 16.41
N LEU A 14 -27.29 15.68 16.69
CA LEU A 14 -27.24 14.43 15.93
C LEU A 14 -28.54 13.63 16.05
N LYS A 15 -29.13 13.56 17.24
CA LYS A 15 -30.46 12.93 17.45
C LYS A 15 -31.53 13.64 16.62
N GLN A 16 -31.55 14.97 16.58
CA GLN A 16 -32.48 15.73 15.76
C GLN A 16 -32.28 15.52 14.24
N CYS A 17 -31.04 15.39 13.79
CA CYS A 17 -30.74 15.08 12.39
C CYS A 17 -31.22 13.69 11.98
N VAL A 18 -31.12 12.70 12.87
CA VAL A 18 -31.68 11.36 12.64
C VAL A 18 -33.20 11.42 12.49
N GLU A 19 -33.90 12.16 13.34
CA GLU A 19 -35.36 12.33 13.26
C GLU A 19 -35.82 12.98 11.96
N LYS A 20 -35.05 13.93 11.42
CA LYS A 20 -35.37 14.62 10.15
C LYS A 20 -35.17 13.73 8.92
N GLY A 21 -34.38 12.65 9.00
CA GLY A 21 -34.35 11.53 8.05
C GLY A 21 -33.91 11.80 6.58
N SER A 22 -33.71 13.04 6.16
CA SER A 22 -33.30 13.34 4.78
C SER A 22 -31.79 13.18 4.57
N LYS A 23 -31.38 12.77 3.37
CA LYS A 23 -29.97 12.57 2.99
C LYS A 23 -29.09 13.82 3.19
N GLU A 24 -29.63 15.01 2.94
CA GLU A 24 -28.91 16.27 3.16
C GLU A 24 -28.61 16.50 4.65
N HIS A 25 -29.60 16.26 5.51
CA HIS A 25 -29.42 16.35 6.97
C HIS A 25 -28.45 15.28 7.49
N THR A 26 -28.46 14.07 6.94
CA THR A 26 -27.49 13.01 7.26
C THR A 26 -26.06 13.43 6.92
N ASN A 27 -25.83 13.95 5.71
CA ASN A 27 -24.52 14.42 5.29
C ASN A 27 -24.04 15.61 6.13
N ALA A 28 -24.93 16.56 6.41
CA ALA A 28 -24.62 17.70 7.27
C ALA A 28 -24.23 17.25 8.69
N ALA A 29 -24.98 16.30 9.28
CA ALA A 29 -24.68 15.75 10.59
C ALA A 29 -23.31 15.06 10.66
N ILE A 30 -22.93 14.31 9.62
CA ILE A 30 -21.60 13.67 9.55
C ILE A 30 -20.50 14.72 9.49
N VAL A 31 -20.67 15.77 8.68
CA VAL A 31 -19.69 16.87 8.56
C VAL A 31 -19.58 17.65 9.88
N ASP A 32 -20.71 17.98 10.51
CA ASP A 32 -20.75 18.66 11.80
C ASP A 32 -20.04 17.84 12.89
N TYR A 33 -20.27 16.52 12.93
CA TYR A 33 -19.57 15.62 13.85
C TYR A 33 -18.05 15.62 13.60
N ILE A 34 -17.61 15.44 12.36
CA ILE A 34 -16.17 15.39 12.03
C ILE A 34 -15.47 16.69 12.48
N ASN A 35 -16.08 17.84 12.21
CA ASN A 35 -15.51 19.14 12.55
C ASN A 35 -15.54 19.41 14.06
N CYS A 36 -16.64 19.13 14.75
CA CYS A 36 -16.72 19.38 16.19
C CYS A 36 -15.93 18.37 17.01
N TYR A 37 -15.84 17.11 16.57
CA TYR A 37 -15.07 16.10 17.28
C TYR A 37 -13.57 16.45 17.30
N SER A 38 -13.02 16.98 16.20
CA SER A 38 -11.64 17.46 16.16
C SER A 38 -11.39 18.66 17.08
N ASP A 39 -12.36 19.57 17.20
CA ASP A 39 -12.21 20.77 18.03
C ASP A 39 -12.34 20.44 19.53
N LEU A 40 -13.34 19.61 19.91
CA LEU A 40 -13.62 19.28 21.31
C LEU A 40 -12.54 18.38 21.95
N GLU A 41 -11.85 17.53 21.19
CA GLU A 41 -10.74 16.72 21.73
C GLU A 41 -9.54 17.58 22.17
N ILE A 42 -9.37 18.78 21.61
CA ILE A 42 -8.23 19.65 21.92
C ILE A 42 -8.41 20.36 23.27
N GLU A 43 -9.65 20.64 23.69
CA GLU A 43 -9.96 21.50 24.84
C GLU A 43 -10.30 20.75 26.15
N GLU A 44 -10.29 19.41 26.17
CA GLU A 44 -10.72 18.63 27.35
C GLU A 44 -9.75 18.69 28.54
N SER A 45 -10.24 19.15 29.70
CA SER A 45 -9.59 18.95 31.01
C SER A 45 -9.72 17.49 31.49
N GLN A 46 -8.89 17.04 32.44
CA GLN A 46 -8.93 15.63 32.89
C GLN A 46 -10.25 15.21 33.54
N ASP A 47 -10.92 16.10 34.27
CA ASP A 47 -12.20 15.80 34.93
C ASP A 47 -13.36 15.71 33.91
N ASP A 48 -13.31 16.49 32.83
CA ASP A 48 -14.31 16.45 31.76
C ASP A 48 -14.27 15.15 30.96
N LYS A 49 -13.10 14.48 30.88
CA LYS A 49 -12.92 13.25 30.09
C LYS A 49 -13.82 12.11 30.53
N ILE A 50 -14.05 11.93 31.83
CA ILE A 50 -14.84 10.81 32.35
C ILE A 50 -16.32 11.00 31.97
N ASN A 51 -16.86 12.22 32.14
CA ASN A 51 -18.24 12.51 31.79
C ASN A 51 -18.46 12.45 30.27
N ASN A 52 -17.52 13.03 29.50
CA ASN A 52 -17.58 13.03 28.04
C ASN A 52 -17.45 11.62 27.44
N GLN A 53 -16.71 10.71 28.06
CA GLN A 53 -16.63 9.32 27.60
C GLN A 53 -17.99 8.62 27.55
N SER A 54 -18.88 8.89 28.52
CA SER A 54 -20.24 8.33 28.51
C SER A 54 -21.04 8.85 27.32
N ILE A 55 -20.93 10.15 27.03
CA ILE A 55 -21.64 10.79 25.92
C ILE A 55 -21.07 10.32 24.56
N LYS A 56 -19.75 10.18 24.43
CA LYS A 56 -19.10 9.68 23.21
C LYS A 56 -19.61 8.28 22.82
N LYS A 57 -19.84 7.40 23.80
CA LYS A 57 -20.42 6.07 23.57
C LYS A 57 -21.86 6.10 23.04
N GLU A 58 -22.62 7.17 23.30
CA GLU A 58 -23.94 7.37 22.67
C GLU A 58 -23.84 7.95 21.26
N ILE A 59 -22.84 8.80 20.99
CA ILE A 59 -22.65 9.44 19.68
C ILE A 59 -22.20 8.43 18.61
N GLU A 60 -21.24 7.57 18.95
CA GLU A 60 -20.61 6.65 17.98
C GLU A 60 -21.64 5.79 17.22
N PRO A 61 -22.57 5.06 17.87
CA PRO A 61 -23.57 4.25 17.17
C PRO A 61 -24.46 5.05 16.23
N ILE A 62 -24.81 6.30 16.59
CA ILE A 62 -25.63 7.20 15.78
C ILE A 62 -24.88 7.55 14.48
N ILE A 63 -23.60 7.91 14.59
CA ILE A 63 -22.77 8.24 13.43
C ILE A 63 -22.55 7.02 12.54
N TYR A 64 -22.26 5.85 13.11
CA TYR A 64 -22.13 4.62 12.32
C TYR A 64 -23.42 4.29 11.55
N SER A 65 -24.58 4.47 12.16
CA SER A 65 -25.88 4.29 11.51
C SER A 65 -26.10 5.29 10.36
N LEU A 66 -25.79 6.57 10.57
CA LEU A 66 -25.89 7.61 9.54
C LEU A 66 -24.96 7.34 8.34
N ILE A 67 -23.72 6.92 8.61
CA ILE A 67 -22.76 6.55 7.57
C ILE A 67 -23.28 5.34 6.79
N ALA A 68 -23.74 4.29 7.47
CA ALA A 68 -24.27 3.09 6.82
C ALA A 68 -25.48 3.39 5.92
N ASN A 69 -26.39 4.27 6.35
CA ASN A 69 -27.54 4.70 5.55
C ASN A 69 -27.13 5.49 4.30
N THR A 70 -26.05 6.27 4.39
CA THR A 70 -25.50 7.00 3.24
C THR A 70 -24.96 6.04 2.17
N PHE A 71 -24.36 4.91 2.58
CA PHE A 71 -23.83 3.90 1.67
C PHE A 71 -24.89 2.93 1.11
N LYS A 72 -26.00 2.69 1.82
CA LYS A 72 -27.11 1.90 1.25
C LYS A 72 -27.75 2.58 0.03
N GLY A 73 -27.76 3.91 -0.02
CA GLY A 73 -28.28 4.67 -1.15
C GLY A 73 -27.41 4.64 -2.42
N THR A 74 -26.16 4.17 -2.34
CA THR A 74 -25.23 4.14 -3.48
C THR A 74 -25.16 2.79 -4.20
N GLN A 75 -25.86 1.76 -3.73
CA GLN A 75 -25.96 0.47 -4.43
C GLN A 75 -27.20 0.35 -5.34
N VAL A 76 -27.59 1.40 -6.06
CA VAL A 76 -28.47 1.25 -7.24
C VAL A 76 -28.10 2.31 -8.29
N LEU A 77 -26.84 2.36 -8.70
CA LEU A 77 -26.48 2.89 -10.02
C LEU A 77 -26.20 1.69 -10.93
N ASN A 78 -27.21 0.81 -11.04
CA ASN A 78 -27.25 -0.16 -12.12
C ASN A 78 -27.59 0.60 -13.40
N THR A 79 -26.73 0.40 -14.39
CA THR A 79 -26.73 0.97 -15.72
C THR A 79 -28.05 0.73 -16.46
N ASN A 80 -29.01 1.63 -16.32
CA ASN A 80 -30.12 1.73 -17.27
C ASN A 80 -29.85 2.90 -18.21
N ASN A 81 -28.94 2.64 -19.16
CA ASN A 81 -28.87 3.36 -20.43
C ASN A 81 -30.16 3.10 -21.21
N ASN A 82 -31.27 3.70 -20.80
CA ASN A 82 -32.45 3.79 -21.64
C ASN A 82 -32.58 5.24 -22.09
N ALA A 83 -31.89 5.49 -23.21
CA ALA A 83 -32.05 6.70 -23.99
C ALA A 83 -33.55 6.96 -24.22
N SER A 84 -33.92 8.21 -23.94
CA SER A 84 -35.17 8.86 -24.25
C SER A 84 -35.77 8.40 -25.58
N THR A 85 -36.83 7.61 -25.52
CA THR A 85 -37.78 7.48 -26.63
C THR A 85 -39.10 8.06 -26.16
N SER A 86 -39.43 9.19 -26.77
CA SER A 86 -40.67 9.94 -26.59
C SER A 86 -41.89 9.09 -26.98
N PRO A 87 -43.03 9.29 -26.31
CA PRO A 87 -44.20 8.43 -26.47
C PRO A 87 -44.90 8.74 -27.80
N ILE A 88 -44.79 7.82 -28.76
CA ILE A 88 -45.63 7.84 -29.96
C ILE A 88 -46.96 7.20 -29.58
N THR A 89 -47.99 8.04 -29.65
CA THR A 89 -49.40 7.75 -29.40
C THR A 89 -49.91 6.59 -30.25
N ALA A 90 -50.52 5.62 -29.59
CA ALA A 90 -51.23 4.51 -30.19
C ALA A 90 -52.43 5.03 -31.01
N THR A 91 -52.39 4.80 -32.33
CA THR A 91 -53.59 4.76 -33.15
C THR A 91 -53.75 3.32 -33.62
N SER A 92 -54.91 2.76 -33.27
CA SER A 92 -55.36 1.42 -33.63
C SER A 92 -55.71 1.37 -35.11
N ASP A 93 -55.04 0.52 -35.89
CA ASP A 93 -55.63 -0.03 -37.09
C ASP A 93 -55.17 -1.49 -37.26
N ASN A 94 -56.15 -2.37 -37.09
CA ASN A 94 -56.05 -3.81 -37.26
C ASN A 94 -56.10 -4.15 -38.75
N THR A 95 -55.00 -4.60 -39.35
CA THR A 95 -55.02 -5.64 -40.39
C THR A 95 -53.64 -6.32 -40.47
N PRO A 96 -53.57 -7.67 -40.45
CA PRO A 96 -52.31 -8.38 -40.38
C PRO A 96 -51.63 -8.48 -41.77
N PRO A 97 -50.33 -8.15 -41.91
CA PRO A 97 -49.61 -8.33 -43.17
C PRO A 97 -49.23 -9.81 -43.38
N PRO A 98 -49.06 -10.24 -44.64
CA PRO A 98 -48.89 -11.66 -44.96
C PRO A 98 -47.48 -12.17 -44.65
N THR A 99 -47.43 -13.41 -44.18
CA THR A 99 -46.25 -14.21 -43.82
C THR A 99 -45.27 -14.36 -44.99
N PRO A 100 -44.00 -13.91 -44.86
CA PRO A 100 -42.98 -14.14 -45.88
C PRO A 100 -42.43 -15.58 -45.79
N ASN A 101 -42.36 -16.23 -46.95
CA ASN A 101 -41.77 -17.55 -47.13
C ASN A 101 -40.29 -17.58 -46.71
N PHE A 102 -39.99 -18.29 -45.62
CA PHE A 102 -38.63 -18.60 -45.20
C PHE A 102 -38.08 -19.76 -46.04
N THR A 103 -37.22 -19.44 -47.01
CA THR A 103 -36.31 -20.43 -47.61
C THR A 103 -35.06 -20.56 -46.72
N PRO A 104 -34.67 -21.79 -46.31
CA PRO A 104 -33.64 -22.01 -45.30
C PRO A 104 -32.23 -21.86 -45.90
N ALA A 105 -31.44 -20.95 -45.33
CA ALA A 105 -30.03 -20.79 -45.65
C ALA A 105 -29.17 -21.87 -44.95
N SER A 106 -28.22 -22.40 -45.71
CA SER A 106 -27.34 -23.54 -45.39
C SER A 106 -26.47 -23.36 -44.13
N PRO A 107 -26.24 -24.43 -43.35
CA PRO A 107 -25.55 -24.35 -42.06
C PRO A 107 -24.03 -24.51 -42.23
N GLU A 108 -23.31 -23.40 -42.38
CA GLU A 108 -21.84 -23.41 -42.20
C GLU A 108 -21.31 -22.02 -41.79
N SER A 109 -21.97 -21.38 -40.83
CA SER A 109 -21.37 -20.22 -40.13
C SER A 109 -20.45 -20.73 -39.03
N ILE A 110 -19.18 -20.86 -39.39
CA ILE A 110 -18.03 -21.18 -38.53
C ILE A 110 -18.08 -20.36 -37.22
N LEU A 111 -18.39 -21.03 -36.11
CA LEU A 111 -18.25 -20.50 -34.75
C LEU A 111 -16.76 -20.18 -34.50
N LYS A 112 -16.37 -18.91 -34.73
CA LYS A 112 -15.04 -18.41 -34.35
C LYS A 112 -14.87 -18.58 -32.84
N LYS A 113 -13.94 -19.45 -32.43
CA LYS A 113 -13.57 -19.61 -31.01
C LYS A 113 -13.26 -18.24 -30.39
N PRO A 114 -13.76 -17.94 -29.19
CA PRO A 114 -13.53 -16.65 -28.54
C PRO A 114 -12.03 -16.43 -28.36
N LYS A 115 -11.58 -15.20 -28.63
CA LYS A 115 -10.17 -14.81 -28.42
C LYS A 115 -9.79 -15.06 -26.96
N PRO A 116 -8.62 -15.66 -26.68
CA PRO A 116 -8.18 -15.87 -25.30
C PRO A 116 -8.12 -14.54 -24.56
N ILE A 117 -8.66 -14.53 -23.33
CA ILE A 117 -8.60 -13.37 -22.44
C ILE A 117 -7.11 -13.08 -22.18
N PRO A 118 -6.63 -11.85 -22.36
CA PRO A 118 -5.23 -11.53 -22.14
C PRO A 118 -4.86 -11.75 -20.68
N LEU A 119 -3.70 -12.38 -20.45
CA LEU A 119 -3.13 -12.59 -19.13
C LEU A 119 -2.94 -11.25 -18.39
N ARG A 120 -3.14 -11.27 -17.07
CA ARG A 120 -3.01 -10.09 -16.20
C ARG A 120 -2.07 -10.37 -15.04
N PHE A 121 -1.50 -9.32 -14.46
CA PHE A 121 -0.89 -9.41 -13.14
C PHE A 121 -1.97 -9.55 -12.06
N SER A 122 -1.71 -10.37 -11.04
CA SER A 122 -2.65 -10.57 -9.93
C SER A 122 -2.28 -9.66 -8.76
N THR A 123 -3.07 -8.60 -8.55
CA THR A 123 -2.88 -7.67 -7.44
C THR A 123 -3.80 -7.95 -6.26
N ASN A 124 -4.87 -8.71 -6.44
CA ASN A 124 -5.79 -9.01 -5.34
C ASN A 124 -6.22 -10.46 -5.39
N GLY A 125 -6.24 -11.08 -4.20
CA GLY A 125 -6.74 -12.42 -4.02
C GLY A 125 -5.71 -13.51 -4.33
N VAL A 126 -6.20 -14.74 -4.23
CA VAL A 126 -5.44 -15.98 -4.41
C VAL A 126 -5.51 -16.39 -5.88
N ILE A 127 -4.41 -16.92 -6.42
CA ILE A 127 -4.42 -17.51 -7.77
C ILE A 127 -4.79 -18.98 -7.62
N ASN A 128 -5.99 -19.34 -8.06
CA ASN A 128 -6.45 -20.73 -8.04
C ASN A 128 -5.79 -21.55 -9.16
N SER A 129 -5.80 -22.88 -9.03
CA SER A 129 -5.19 -23.82 -9.97
C SER A 129 -5.57 -23.54 -11.43
N CYS A 130 -6.85 -23.29 -11.68
CA CYS A 130 -7.38 -23.05 -13.03
C CYS A 130 -7.02 -21.68 -13.63
N GLU A 131 -6.47 -20.76 -12.83
CA GLU A 131 -6.13 -19.39 -13.23
C GLU A 131 -4.64 -19.21 -13.54
N LYS A 132 -3.79 -20.18 -13.14
CA LYS A 132 -2.33 -20.17 -13.33
C LYS A 132 -1.96 -20.18 -14.82
N ASN A 133 -1.33 -19.11 -15.30
CA ASN A 133 -0.92 -18.92 -16.70
C ASN A 133 -2.06 -19.03 -17.74
N THR A 134 -3.32 -18.96 -17.30
CA THR A 134 -4.52 -18.89 -18.14
C THR A 134 -5.25 -17.56 -17.99
N LYS A 135 -5.25 -17.02 -16.76
CA LYS A 135 -5.81 -15.71 -16.41
C LYS A 135 -4.75 -14.80 -15.79
N TYR A 136 -3.88 -15.35 -14.95
CA TYR A 136 -2.82 -14.60 -14.28
C TYR A 136 -1.43 -15.11 -14.63
N TYR A 137 -0.46 -14.20 -14.74
CA TYR A 137 0.95 -14.59 -14.78
C TYR A 137 1.33 -15.31 -13.48
N TYR A 138 1.93 -16.48 -13.60
CA TYR A 138 2.22 -17.34 -12.45
C TYR A 138 3.55 -18.06 -12.61
N LEU A 139 4.34 -18.12 -11.54
CA LEU A 139 5.52 -18.95 -11.39
C LEU A 139 5.31 -19.90 -10.22
N ASP A 140 5.77 -21.14 -10.37
CA ASP A 140 5.78 -22.11 -9.28
C ASP A 140 6.71 -21.60 -8.17
N PRO A 141 6.22 -21.45 -6.92
CA PRO A 141 7.06 -21.01 -5.81
C PRO A 141 8.19 -22.00 -5.54
N ARG A 142 9.42 -21.49 -5.40
CA ARG A 142 10.63 -22.31 -5.19
C ARG A 142 10.56 -23.17 -3.93
N GLU A 143 9.85 -22.70 -2.92
CA GLU A 143 9.66 -23.40 -1.65
C GLU A 143 8.70 -24.61 -1.73
N CYS A 144 7.94 -24.79 -2.81
CA CYS A 144 6.89 -25.81 -2.89
C CYS A 144 7.42 -27.24 -2.74
N GLU A 145 8.56 -27.56 -3.34
CA GLU A 145 9.16 -28.91 -3.27
C GLU A 145 9.63 -29.24 -1.85
N GLU A 146 10.27 -28.29 -1.17
CA GLU A 146 10.72 -28.48 0.22
C GLU A 146 9.52 -28.64 1.16
N LEU A 147 8.51 -27.78 1.03
CA LEU A 147 7.27 -27.87 1.81
C LEU A 147 6.54 -29.20 1.58
N LYS A 148 6.41 -29.62 0.33
CA LYS A 148 5.83 -30.92 -0.04
C LYS A 148 6.59 -32.06 0.64
N ASN A 149 7.92 -32.08 0.54
CA ASN A 149 8.74 -33.14 1.13
C ASN A 149 8.62 -33.18 2.66
N LYS A 150 8.64 -32.02 3.33
CA LYS A 150 8.42 -31.94 4.79
C LYS A 150 7.04 -32.46 5.19
N MET A 151 6.00 -32.12 4.42
CA MET A 151 4.64 -32.62 4.65
C MET A 151 4.54 -34.14 4.45
N ILE A 152 5.16 -34.70 3.40
CA ILE A 152 5.21 -36.16 3.17
C ILE A 152 5.91 -36.88 4.33
N LEU A 153 6.92 -36.25 4.93
CA LEU A 153 7.62 -36.77 6.12
C LEU A 153 6.83 -36.62 7.43
N GLY A 154 5.60 -36.11 7.39
CA GLY A 154 4.72 -35.98 8.56
C GLY A 154 5.04 -34.77 9.45
N GLN A 155 5.74 -33.75 8.92
CA GLN A 155 6.10 -32.58 9.72
C GLN A 155 4.93 -31.63 9.95
N PHE A 156 4.98 -30.93 11.10
CA PHE A 156 4.04 -29.87 11.45
C PHE A 156 4.74 -28.53 11.21
N ILE A 157 4.20 -27.72 10.31
CA ILE A 157 4.88 -26.55 9.74
C ILE A 157 4.10 -25.28 10.07
N LEU A 158 4.80 -24.28 10.64
CA LEU A 158 4.33 -22.89 10.67
C LEU A 158 4.79 -22.20 9.40
N PHE A 159 3.88 -21.90 8.48
CA PHE A 159 4.18 -21.19 7.24
C PHE A 159 3.68 -19.75 7.33
N TYR A 160 4.59 -18.77 7.32
CA TYR A 160 4.23 -17.39 7.64
C TYR A 160 4.73 -16.40 6.60
N GLY A 161 4.00 -15.29 6.48
CA GLY A 161 4.33 -14.22 5.56
C GLY A 161 3.41 -13.03 5.70
N THR A 162 3.81 -11.89 5.12
CA THR A 162 2.97 -10.69 5.09
C THR A 162 1.71 -10.90 4.24
N ARG A 163 0.71 -10.02 4.36
CA ARG A 163 -0.48 -10.07 3.48
C ARG A 163 -0.08 -9.86 2.02
N SER A 164 -0.66 -10.66 1.12
CA SER A 164 -0.36 -10.63 -0.33
C SER A 164 1.09 -10.98 -0.69
N SER A 165 1.81 -11.67 0.19
CA SER A 165 3.12 -12.26 -0.08
C SER A 165 3.08 -13.52 -0.97
N GLY A 166 1.88 -14.03 -1.26
CA GLY A 166 1.67 -15.27 -2.01
C GLY A 166 1.59 -16.53 -1.16
N LYS A 167 1.55 -16.42 0.19
CA LYS A 167 1.45 -17.56 1.11
C LYS A 167 0.34 -18.54 0.74
N THR A 168 -0.90 -18.09 0.60
CA THR A 168 -2.05 -18.93 0.23
C THR A 168 -1.87 -19.59 -1.13
N THR A 169 -1.39 -18.84 -2.13
CA THR A 169 -1.11 -19.36 -3.47
C THR A 169 -0.03 -20.46 -3.43
N THR A 170 1.03 -20.28 -2.64
CA THR A 170 2.05 -21.31 -2.41
C THR A 170 1.41 -22.55 -1.77
N SER A 171 0.61 -22.39 -0.72
CA SER A 171 -0.03 -23.51 -0.02
C SER A 171 -0.97 -24.32 -0.92
N ILE A 172 -1.79 -23.66 -1.74
CA ILE A 172 -2.64 -24.35 -2.74
C ILE A 172 -1.79 -25.16 -3.72
N THR A 173 -0.66 -24.61 -4.15
CA THR A 173 0.27 -25.31 -5.05
C THR A 173 0.86 -26.55 -4.37
N VAL A 174 1.20 -26.47 -3.08
CA VAL A 174 1.64 -27.65 -2.31
C VAL A 174 0.51 -28.67 -2.18
N CYS A 175 -0.74 -28.26 -1.97
CA CYS A 175 -1.89 -29.17 -1.95
C CYS A 175 -2.06 -29.91 -3.28
N GLU A 176 -1.94 -29.22 -4.41
CA GLU A 176 -1.99 -29.82 -5.75
C GLU A 176 -0.88 -30.87 -5.92
N LEU A 177 0.35 -30.52 -5.55
CA LEU A 177 1.49 -31.44 -5.64
C LEU A 177 1.28 -32.68 -4.75
N LEU A 178 0.77 -32.53 -3.53
CA LEU A 178 0.47 -33.67 -2.65
C LEU A 178 -0.68 -34.53 -3.20
N ASN A 179 -1.76 -33.92 -3.69
CA ASN A 179 -2.90 -34.64 -4.27
C ASN A 179 -2.54 -35.39 -5.55
N SER A 180 -1.49 -34.98 -6.27
CA SER A 180 -0.97 -35.71 -7.44
C SER A 180 -0.30 -37.04 -7.06
N ILE A 181 0.08 -37.22 -5.79
CA ILE A 181 0.71 -38.44 -5.29
C ILE A 181 -0.38 -39.42 -4.85
N LYS A 182 -0.36 -40.63 -5.42
CA LYS A 182 -1.32 -41.68 -5.08
C LYS A 182 -1.23 -42.02 -3.59
N GLY A 183 -2.38 -42.05 -2.92
CA GLY A 183 -2.48 -42.37 -1.49
C GLY A 183 -2.44 -41.15 -0.57
N HIS A 184 -2.31 -39.94 -1.11
CA HIS A 184 -2.32 -38.70 -0.34
C HIS A 184 -3.61 -37.91 -0.56
N LEU A 185 -4.03 -37.15 0.46
CA LEU A 185 -5.20 -36.28 0.44
C LEU A 185 -4.88 -34.98 1.16
N SER A 186 -4.99 -33.84 0.48
CA SER A 186 -4.85 -32.52 1.10
C SER A 186 -6.23 -31.91 1.41
N ILE A 187 -6.39 -31.41 2.62
CA ILE A 187 -7.58 -30.68 3.09
C ILE A 187 -7.12 -29.24 3.37
N PHE A 188 -7.82 -28.26 2.79
CA PHE A 188 -7.47 -26.85 2.90
C PHE A 188 -8.62 -26.08 3.54
N ILE A 189 -8.33 -25.47 4.69
CA ILE A 189 -9.30 -24.77 5.51
C ILE A 189 -8.88 -23.31 5.59
N ASP A 190 -9.77 -22.41 5.23
CA ASP A 190 -9.58 -20.97 5.34
C ASP A 190 -10.39 -20.45 6.54
N LEU A 191 -9.71 -19.92 7.55
CA LEU A 191 -10.37 -19.36 8.73
C LEU A 191 -10.77 -17.90 8.53
N GLN A 192 -10.58 -17.30 7.36
CA GLN A 192 -10.96 -15.92 7.08
C GLN A 192 -12.47 -15.69 7.32
N GLY A 193 -12.78 -14.74 8.21
CA GLY A 193 -14.15 -14.35 8.53
C GLY A 193 -14.90 -15.32 9.45
N GLN A 194 -14.23 -16.37 9.95
CA GLN A 194 -14.79 -17.26 10.96
C GLN A 194 -14.69 -16.63 12.35
N VAL A 195 -15.74 -16.77 13.17
CA VAL A 195 -15.75 -16.32 14.56
C VAL A 195 -15.32 -17.47 15.44
N ILE A 196 -14.13 -17.37 16.05
CA ILE A 196 -13.53 -18.42 16.87
C ILE A 196 -13.29 -17.86 18.27
N ASN A 197 -14.28 -17.96 19.15
CA ASN A 197 -14.20 -17.43 20.51
C ASN A 197 -13.67 -18.46 21.53
N SER A 198 -13.65 -19.73 21.15
CA SER A 198 -13.25 -20.84 22.01
C SER A 198 -12.61 -21.98 21.20
N SER A 199 -11.93 -22.91 21.88
CA SER A 199 -11.43 -24.14 21.24
C SER A 199 -12.57 -24.96 20.62
N LEU A 200 -13.73 -25.03 21.28
CA LEU A 200 -14.90 -25.72 20.73
C LEU A 200 -15.34 -25.12 19.38
N ASP A 201 -15.36 -23.80 19.25
CA ASP A 201 -15.70 -23.12 18.00
C ASP A 201 -14.72 -23.46 16.88
N PHE A 202 -13.41 -23.46 17.20
CA PHE A 202 -12.37 -23.89 16.27
C PHE A 202 -12.65 -25.30 15.74
N TRP A 203 -12.95 -26.25 16.62
CA TRP A 203 -13.25 -27.63 16.24
C TRP A 203 -14.51 -27.76 15.39
N LYS A 204 -15.56 -27.00 15.69
CA LYS A 204 -16.78 -26.96 14.87
C LYS A 204 -16.49 -26.45 13.46
N VAL A 205 -15.76 -25.34 13.34
CA VAL A 205 -15.34 -24.76 12.06
C VAL A 205 -14.48 -25.74 11.27
N LEU A 206 -13.53 -26.40 11.93
CA LEU A 206 -12.64 -27.38 11.34
C LEU A 206 -13.42 -28.57 10.75
N ILE A 207 -14.28 -29.20 11.56
CA ILE A 207 -15.06 -30.37 11.14
C ILE A 207 -16.04 -30.00 10.04
N ASN A 208 -16.73 -28.87 10.15
CA ASN A 208 -17.66 -28.42 9.12
C ASN A 208 -16.93 -28.13 7.79
N SER A 209 -15.71 -27.57 7.84
CA SER A 209 -14.89 -27.33 6.64
C SER A 209 -14.44 -28.65 5.99
N ILE A 210 -13.96 -29.61 6.78
CA ILE A 210 -13.60 -30.96 6.31
C ILE A 210 -14.80 -31.62 5.62
N ARG A 211 -15.96 -31.58 6.28
CA ARG A 211 -17.21 -32.16 5.78
C ARG A 211 -17.59 -31.59 4.42
N MET A 212 -17.56 -30.26 4.29
CA MET A 212 -17.89 -29.58 3.03
C MET A 212 -16.91 -29.93 1.92
N GLN A 213 -15.61 -29.95 2.21
CA GLN A 213 -14.59 -30.25 1.20
C GLN A 213 -14.63 -31.71 0.73
N LEU A 214 -14.95 -32.65 1.63
CA LEU A 214 -15.05 -34.07 1.31
C LEU A 214 -16.45 -34.49 0.83
N SER A 215 -17.42 -33.57 0.79
CA SER A 215 -18.82 -33.87 0.43
C SER A 215 -19.41 -34.99 1.29
N ILE A 216 -19.20 -34.92 2.61
CA ILE A 216 -19.72 -35.90 3.57
C ILE A 216 -21.06 -35.41 4.10
N ASP A 217 -22.09 -36.27 4.06
CA ASP A 217 -23.45 -35.89 4.47
C ASP A 217 -23.66 -35.90 6.01
N THR A 218 -22.82 -36.61 6.76
CA THR A 218 -22.92 -36.77 8.23
C THR A 218 -21.57 -36.64 8.95
N PRO A 219 -21.51 -35.98 10.13
CA PRO A 219 -22.62 -35.33 10.83
C PRO A 219 -23.04 -34.00 10.17
N THR A 220 -24.32 -33.67 10.25
CA THR A 220 -24.90 -32.39 9.80
C THR A 220 -24.36 -31.23 10.64
N THR A 221 -24.47 -29.99 10.15
CA THR A 221 -24.05 -28.80 10.91
C THR A 221 -24.72 -28.71 12.28
N LYS A 222 -26.02 -29.06 12.37
CA LYS A 222 -26.74 -29.08 13.64
C LYS A 222 -26.19 -30.12 14.61
N GLU A 223 -25.87 -31.33 14.12
CA GLU A 223 -25.24 -32.36 14.95
C GLU A 223 -23.85 -31.93 15.43
N ILE A 224 -23.05 -31.30 14.56
CA ILE A 224 -21.75 -30.72 14.91
C ILE A 224 -21.91 -29.66 16.01
N ASP A 225 -22.95 -28.83 15.93
CA ASP A 225 -23.21 -27.77 16.91
C ASP A 225 -23.56 -28.31 18.30
N GLU A 226 -24.20 -29.48 18.35
CA GLU A 226 -24.59 -30.17 19.58
C GLU A 226 -23.48 -31.08 20.14
N MET A 227 -22.43 -31.38 19.36
CA MET A 227 -21.32 -32.23 19.77
C MET A 227 -20.38 -31.53 20.77
N SER A 228 -19.95 -32.30 21.76
CA SER A 228 -18.84 -31.92 22.64
C SER A 228 -17.50 -31.90 21.90
N ILE A 229 -16.54 -31.14 22.42
CA ILE A 229 -15.18 -31.07 21.86
C ILE A 229 -14.53 -32.46 21.74
N ARG A 230 -14.80 -33.36 22.68
CA ARG A 230 -14.31 -34.75 22.64
C ARG A 230 -14.89 -35.51 21.45
N GLN A 231 -16.21 -35.41 21.23
CA GLN A 231 -16.84 -36.05 20.08
C GLN A 231 -16.29 -35.51 18.76
N LEU A 232 -16.08 -34.19 18.65
CA LEU A 232 -15.49 -33.57 17.45
C LEU A 232 -14.05 -34.06 17.20
N LYS A 233 -13.23 -34.12 18.26
CA LYS A 233 -11.88 -34.69 18.19
C LYS A 233 -11.89 -36.15 17.77
N ASP A 234 -12.81 -36.94 18.31
CA ASP A 234 -12.95 -38.35 18.01
C ASP A 234 -13.31 -38.60 16.53
N LEU A 235 -14.04 -37.69 15.87
CA LEU A 235 -14.32 -37.79 14.42
C LEU A 235 -13.05 -37.76 13.55
N ILE A 236 -12.01 -37.06 14.00
CA ILE A 236 -10.72 -36.98 13.29
C ILE A 236 -9.74 -38.07 13.78
N THR A 237 -9.77 -38.38 15.07
CA THR A 237 -8.75 -39.18 15.74
C THR A 237 -9.08 -40.68 15.73
N PHE A 238 -10.36 -41.06 15.90
CA PHE A 238 -10.81 -42.45 15.92
C PHE A 238 -11.19 -42.94 14.51
N ASN A 239 -10.18 -43.27 13.72
CA ASN A 239 -10.34 -44.24 12.62
C ASN A 239 -8.99 -44.81 12.16
N ASN A 240 -8.31 -45.50 13.08
CA ASN A 240 -7.31 -46.56 12.89
C ASN A 240 -6.90 -46.83 11.43
N ARG A 241 -5.92 -46.09 10.88
CA ARG A 241 -5.18 -46.33 9.60
C ARG A 241 -5.97 -46.77 8.35
N LYS A 242 -7.30 -46.78 8.41
CA LYS A 242 -8.22 -47.25 7.37
C LYS A 242 -9.56 -46.53 7.47
N SER A 243 -9.58 -45.31 8.02
CA SER A 243 -10.75 -44.45 7.98
C SER A 243 -11.44 -44.56 6.64
N LEU A 244 -12.64 -45.15 6.63
CA LEU A 244 -13.47 -45.21 5.43
C LEU A 244 -13.75 -43.78 4.94
N LEU A 245 -13.77 -42.80 5.87
CA LEU A 245 -13.95 -41.37 5.56
C LEU A 245 -12.86 -40.83 4.63
N PHE A 246 -11.59 -41.21 4.85
CA PHE A 246 -10.47 -40.74 4.03
C PHE A 246 -9.99 -41.78 3.01
N ASN A 247 -10.75 -42.87 2.83
CA ASN A 247 -10.42 -43.97 1.92
C ASN A 247 -8.97 -44.49 2.06
N LYS A 248 -8.50 -44.62 3.31
CA LYS A 248 -7.14 -45.07 3.67
C LYS A 248 -6.00 -44.19 3.10
N LYS A 249 -6.26 -42.91 2.81
CA LYS A 249 -5.24 -41.96 2.36
C LYS A 249 -4.53 -41.30 3.55
N ASP A 250 -3.28 -40.93 3.34
CA ASP A 250 -2.51 -40.04 4.22
C ASP A 250 -3.07 -38.61 4.09
N VAL A 251 -3.60 -38.06 5.18
CA VAL A 251 -4.24 -36.73 5.18
C VAL A 251 -3.23 -35.65 5.54
N HIS A 252 -3.20 -34.59 4.74
CA HIS A 252 -2.39 -33.39 4.91
C HIS A 252 -3.30 -32.19 5.15
N LEU A 253 -3.26 -31.63 6.34
CA LEU A 253 -4.13 -30.54 6.74
C LEU A 253 -3.45 -29.19 6.53
N PHE A 254 -4.15 -28.24 5.90
CA PHE A 254 -3.73 -26.86 5.71
C PHE A 254 -4.76 -25.95 6.36
N ILE A 255 -4.32 -25.05 7.23
CA ILE A 255 -5.21 -24.11 7.93
C ILE A 255 -4.68 -22.69 7.68
N ASP A 256 -5.31 -21.95 6.76
CA ASP A 256 -4.94 -20.59 6.41
C ASP A 256 -5.64 -19.54 7.28
N GLU A 257 -5.02 -18.36 7.33
CA GLU A 257 -5.37 -17.26 8.22
C GLU A 257 -5.52 -17.70 9.69
N PHE A 258 -4.61 -18.57 10.14
CA PHE A 258 -4.59 -19.12 11.50
C PHE A 258 -4.50 -18.06 12.60
N ASN A 259 -4.14 -16.82 12.25
CA ASN A 259 -4.17 -15.68 13.16
C ASN A 259 -5.54 -15.48 13.83
N ASN A 260 -6.63 -15.86 13.17
CA ASN A 260 -8.00 -15.60 13.64
C ASN A 260 -8.37 -16.38 14.91
N ILE A 261 -7.60 -17.41 15.30
CA ILE A 261 -7.84 -18.08 16.59
C ILE A 261 -7.54 -17.17 17.79
N SER A 262 -6.80 -16.07 17.57
CA SER A 262 -6.47 -15.11 18.64
C SER A 262 -7.69 -14.36 19.16
N ASP A 263 -8.79 -14.33 18.42
CA ASP A 263 -10.07 -13.76 18.85
C ASP A 263 -10.64 -14.51 20.08
N GLY A 264 -10.32 -15.81 20.21
CA GLY A 264 -10.68 -16.62 21.37
C GLY A 264 -9.73 -16.52 22.56
N GLY A 265 -8.74 -15.63 22.50
CA GLY A 265 -7.76 -15.40 23.56
C GLY A 265 -6.71 -16.51 23.73
N GLU A 266 -5.84 -16.33 24.74
CA GLU A 266 -4.69 -17.20 24.99
C GLU A 266 -5.07 -18.64 25.36
N GLU A 267 -6.20 -18.81 26.05
CA GLU A 267 -6.72 -20.14 26.41
C GLU A 267 -7.05 -20.97 25.16
N THR A 268 -7.76 -20.36 24.20
CA THR A 268 -8.11 -21.01 22.93
C THR A 268 -6.86 -21.41 22.15
N ILE A 269 -5.90 -20.50 22.01
CA ILE A 269 -4.61 -20.79 21.36
C ILE A 269 -3.93 -21.98 22.03
N THR A 270 -3.81 -21.95 23.36
CA THR A 270 -3.12 -22.98 24.14
C THR A 270 -3.78 -24.35 23.99
N GLN A 271 -5.12 -24.40 24.03
CA GLN A 271 -5.88 -25.64 23.88
C GLN A 271 -5.72 -26.22 22.46
N VAL A 272 -5.91 -25.42 21.41
CA VAL A 272 -5.77 -25.86 20.02
C VAL A 272 -4.36 -26.36 19.73
N LEU A 273 -3.33 -25.66 20.20
CA LEU A 273 -1.94 -26.08 20.04
C LEU A 273 -1.64 -27.38 20.79
N SER A 274 -2.16 -27.54 22.01
CA SER A 274 -2.01 -28.77 22.78
C SER A 274 -2.62 -29.96 22.05
N ASP A 275 -3.78 -29.77 21.41
CA ASP A 275 -4.43 -30.81 20.62
C ASP A 275 -3.61 -31.20 19.38
N PHE A 276 -3.06 -30.22 18.67
CA PHE A 276 -2.15 -30.50 17.55
C PHE A 276 -0.88 -31.23 18.02
N ARG A 277 -0.38 -30.96 19.22
CA ARG A 277 0.75 -31.69 19.81
C ARG A 277 0.40 -33.13 20.11
N GLU A 278 -0.79 -33.38 20.63
CA GLU A 278 -1.29 -34.74 20.81
C GLU A 278 -1.35 -35.49 19.47
N TRP A 279 -1.91 -34.87 18.43
CA TRP A 279 -1.95 -35.45 17.08
C TRP A 279 -0.57 -35.77 16.52
N LYS A 280 0.39 -34.86 16.67
CA LYS A 280 1.77 -35.07 16.22
C LYS A 280 2.40 -36.30 16.90
N ASN A 281 2.19 -36.44 18.20
CA ASN A 281 2.70 -37.58 18.98
C ASN A 281 1.98 -38.90 18.64
N GLN A 282 0.71 -38.82 18.25
CA GLN A 282 -0.11 -39.96 17.83
C GLN A 282 -0.14 -40.16 16.29
N SER A 283 0.83 -39.60 15.56
CA SER A 283 0.87 -39.66 14.08
C SER A 283 0.82 -41.08 13.50
N SER A 284 1.21 -42.09 14.27
CA SER A 284 1.07 -43.50 13.88
C SER A 284 -0.38 -44.01 13.91
N LEU A 285 -1.27 -43.37 14.67
CA LEU A 285 -2.67 -43.80 14.87
C LEU A 285 -3.66 -42.94 14.09
N SER A 286 -3.32 -41.67 13.83
CA SER A 286 -4.19 -40.71 13.14
C SER A 286 -4.15 -40.87 11.61
N ALA A 287 -5.25 -40.51 10.95
CA ALA A 287 -5.26 -40.33 9.49
C ALA A 287 -4.53 -39.04 9.06
N ILE A 288 -4.45 -38.05 9.97
CA ILE A 288 -3.69 -36.82 9.74
C ILE A 288 -2.21 -37.12 9.88
N LYS A 289 -1.52 -37.11 8.74
CA LYS A 289 -0.08 -37.32 8.64
C LYS A 289 0.72 -36.06 8.93
N SER A 290 0.27 -34.91 8.44
CA SER A 290 0.94 -33.62 8.65
C SER A 290 -0.03 -32.46 8.63
N LEU A 291 0.44 -31.34 9.20
CA LEU A 291 -0.30 -30.10 9.37
C LEU A 291 0.58 -28.91 8.97
N MET A 292 0.03 -28.02 8.14
CA MET A 292 0.58 -26.71 7.86
C MET A 292 -0.41 -25.63 8.29
N VAL A 293 0.00 -24.78 9.22
CA VAL A 293 -0.74 -23.59 9.62
C VAL A 293 -0.14 -22.37 8.93
N ILE A 294 -0.99 -21.60 8.27
CA ILE A 294 -0.61 -20.45 7.46
C ILE A 294 -1.14 -19.17 8.09
N GLY A 295 -0.30 -18.14 8.16
CA GLY A 295 -0.68 -16.88 8.79
C GLY A 295 0.33 -15.75 8.61
N THR A 296 0.12 -14.67 9.36
CA THR A 296 1.06 -13.55 9.44
C THR A 296 2.17 -13.87 10.43
N PHE A 297 3.16 -12.99 10.57
CA PHE A 297 4.29 -13.20 11.50
C PHE A 297 3.80 -13.44 12.96
N SER A 298 2.58 -13.02 13.31
CA SER A 298 1.95 -13.19 14.63
C SER A 298 1.72 -14.65 15.05
N ILE A 299 1.61 -15.60 14.11
CA ILE A 299 1.46 -17.02 14.48
C ILE A 299 2.72 -17.59 15.15
N LEU A 300 3.86 -16.90 15.01
CA LEU A 300 5.10 -17.29 15.69
C LEU A 300 5.04 -16.99 17.18
N ASP A 301 4.30 -15.95 17.58
CA ASP A 301 4.15 -15.55 18.98
C ASP A 301 3.29 -16.54 19.77
N PHE A 302 2.35 -17.22 19.11
CA PHE A 302 1.55 -18.31 19.71
C PHE A 302 2.39 -19.42 20.33
N ASN A 303 3.64 -19.50 19.89
CA ASN A 303 4.58 -20.54 20.25
C ASN A 303 5.52 -20.12 21.41
N THR A 304 5.51 -18.83 21.78
CA THR A 304 6.42 -18.25 22.78
C THR A 304 5.87 -18.25 24.20
N SER A 305 4.55 -18.06 24.40
CA SER A 305 3.98 -17.94 25.75
C SER A 305 3.98 -19.25 26.53
N ASN A 306 3.82 -20.39 25.84
CA ASN A 306 3.87 -21.73 26.43
C ASN A 306 4.59 -22.72 25.49
N THR A 307 5.92 -22.65 25.41
CA THR A 307 6.75 -23.54 24.56
C THR A 307 6.47 -25.03 24.79
N ASN A 308 5.99 -25.40 25.98
CA ASN A 308 5.57 -26.75 26.33
C ASN A 308 4.19 -27.18 25.78
N THR A 309 3.48 -26.36 25.00
CA THR A 309 2.14 -26.73 24.48
C THR A 309 2.14 -26.88 22.97
N SER A 310 2.97 -26.10 22.27
CA SER A 310 2.97 -26.08 20.81
C SER A 310 3.62 -27.30 20.17
N PRO A 311 3.06 -27.82 19.06
CA PRO A 311 3.66 -28.89 18.27
C PRO A 311 4.76 -28.39 17.32
N PHE A 312 4.88 -27.08 17.13
CA PHE A 312 5.70 -26.48 16.08
C PHE A 312 7.05 -26.05 16.66
N ASN A 313 8.13 -26.35 15.93
CA ASN A 313 9.43 -25.80 16.26
C ASN A 313 9.60 -24.45 15.54
N ILE A 314 9.68 -23.34 16.29
CA ILE A 314 9.84 -21.99 15.72
C ILE A 314 11.10 -21.89 14.84
N ALA A 315 12.19 -22.55 15.25
CA ALA A 315 13.44 -22.58 14.48
C ALA A 315 13.30 -23.33 13.14
N GLN A 316 12.22 -24.10 12.98
CA GLN A 316 11.87 -24.82 11.74
C GLN A 316 10.62 -24.23 11.08
N SER A 317 10.15 -23.06 11.53
CA SER A 317 9.11 -22.31 10.82
C SER A 317 9.61 -21.91 9.42
N PHE A 318 8.67 -21.74 8.51
CA PHE A 318 8.95 -21.52 7.11
C PHE A 318 8.40 -20.16 6.68
N LYS A 319 9.29 -19.23 6.34
CA LYS A 319 8.91 -17.92 5.80
C LYS A 319 8.65 -18.05 4.31
N VAL A 320 7.55 -17.46 3.83
CA VAL A 320 7.31 -17.33 2.39
C VAL A 320 8.48 -16.59 1.73
N LEU A 321 8.97 -17.11 0.61
CA LEU A 321 10.09 -16.51 -0.09
C LEU A 321 9.59 -15.45 -1.06
N ASN A 322 10.32 -14.34 -1.14
CA ASN A 322 10.16 -13.36 -2.21
C ASN A 322 10.74 -13.92 -3.52
N PHE A 323 10.29 -13.35 -4.64
CA PHE A 323 10.93 -13.63 -5.92
C PHE A 323 12.41 -13.22 -5.87
N GLN A 324 13.30 -14.05 -6.42
CA GLN A 324 14.63 -13.59 -6.79
C GLN A 324 14.55 -12.75 -8.05
N LYS A 325 15.66 -12.07 -8.34
CA LYS A 325 15.83 -11.29 -9.54
C LYS A 325 15.49 -12.10 -10.80
N GLU A 326 15.99 -13.33 -10.90
CA GLU A 326 15.76 -14.22 -12.04
C GLU A 326 14.28 -14.60 -12.19
N GLU A 327 13.55 -14.76 -11.09
CA GLU A 327 12.12 -15.03 -11.13
C GLU A 327 11.34 -13.80 -11.61
N VAL A 328 11.74 -12.59 -11.19
CA VAL A 328 11.16 -11.34 -11.71
C VAL A 328 11.41 -11.24 -13.23
N GLU A 329 12.63 -11.52 -13.68
CA GLU A 329 12.97 -11.57 -15.12
C GLU A 329 12.12 -12.57 -15.90
N ILE A 330 11.90 -13.78 -15.37
CA ILE A 330 11.05 -14.79 -16.00
C ILE A 330 9.59 -14.33 -16.05
N LEU A 331 9.07 -13.75 -14.96
CA LEU A 331 7.70 -13.26 -14.89
C LEU A 331 7.45 -12.18 -15.95
N PHE A 332 8.34 -11.19 -16.04
CA PHE A 332 8.24 -10.14 -17.03
C PHE A 332 8.52 -10.65 -18.45
N SER A 333 9.39 -11.65 -18.63
CA SER A 333 9.56 -12.31 -19.92
C SER A 333 8.28 -12.99 -20.41
N LYS A 334 7.48 -13.59 -19.52
CA LYS A 334 6.14 -14.10 -19.89
C LYS A 334 5.23 -12.97 -20.35
N PHE A 335 5.22 -11.83 -19.64
CA PHE A 335 4.44 -10.65 -20.02
C PHE A 335 4.87 -10.06 -21.36
N GLN A 336 6.17 -9.90 -21.62
CA GLN A 336 6.68 -9.39 -22.89
C GLN A 336 6.23 -10.27 -24.07
N LYS A 337 6.31 -11.60 -23.90
CA LYS A 337 5.90 -12.57 -24.93
C LYS A 337 4.39 -12.53 -25.23
N SER A 338 3.54 -12.34 -24.23
CA SER A 338 2.08 -12.35 -24.40
C SER A 338 1.51 -11.00 -24.83
N SER A 339 2.13 -9.89 -24.44
CA SER A 339 1.65 -8.53 -24.71
C SER A 339 2.32 -7.87 -25.92
N GLY A 340 3.53 -8.30 -26.29
CA GLY A 340 4.36 -7.61 -27.29
C GLY A 340 5.03 -6.33 -26.78
N VAL A 341 4.85 -5.99 -25.49
CA VAL A 341 5.55 -4.86 -24.85
C VAL A 341 7.00 -5.26 -24.60
N GLU A 342 7.94 -4.39 -24.98
CA GLU A 342 9.37 -4.54 -24.69
C GLU A 342 9.72 -3.80 -23.39
N ILE A 343 10.39 -4.47 -22.45
CA ILE A 343 10.84 -3.91 -21.17
C ILE A 343 12.35 -4.04 -21.11
N TYR A 344 13.02 -2.91 -20.88
CA TYR A 344 14.49 -2.89 -20.86
C TYR A 344 15.02 -3.56 -19.58
N PRO A 345 16.16 -4.29 -19.63
CA PRO A 345 16.68 -5.02 -18.46
C PRO A 345 16.88 -4.17 -17.20
N GLN A 346 17.39 -2.94 -17.36
CA GLN A 346 17.55 -1.97 -16.26
C GLN A 346 16.23 -1.64 -15.54
N VAL A 347 15.09 -1.71 -16.23
CA VAL A 347 13.77 -1.51 -15.61
C VAL A 347 13.42 -2.73 -14.76
N ILE A 348 13.70 -3.94 -15.24
CA ILE A 348 13.49 -5.18 -14.47
C ILE A 348 14.35 -5.17 -13.19
N ASP A 349 15.60 -4.71 -13.30
CA ASP A 349 16.50 -4.52 -12.17
C ASP A 349 15.89 -3.56 -11.13
N ASP A 350 15.40 -2.40 -11.58
CA ASP A 350 14.74 -1.44 -10.70
C ASP A 350 13.50 -2.02 -10.03
N ILE A 351 12.67 -2.76 -10.77
CA ILE A 351 11.47 -3.41 -10.22
C ILE A 351 11.86 -4.33 -9.07
N PHE A 352 12.88 -5.16 -9.26
CA PHE A 352 13.40 -6.02 -8.20
C PHE A 352 13.90 -5.20 -7.00
N ILE A 353 14.72 -4.16 -7.23
CA ILE A 353 15.27 -3.29 -6.18
C ILE A 353 14.16 -2.60 -5.37
N ILE A 354 13.15 -2.03 -6.02
CA ILE A 354 12.13 -1.24 -5.33
C ILE A 354 11.13 -2.12 -4.58
N THR A 355 10.88 -3.34 -5.08
CA THR A 355 9.92 -4.29 -4.50
C THR A 355 10.56 -5.29 -3.54
N ASN A 356 11.89 -5.42 -3.55
CA ASN A 356 12.64 -6.49 -2.90
C ASN A 356 12.07 -7.89 -3.23
N GLY A 357 11.56 -8.05 -4.46
CA GLY A 357 10.95 -9.29 -4.93
C GLY A 357 9.60 -9.65 -4.30
N HIS A 358 8.99 -8.79 -3.49
CA HIS A 358 7.70 -9.10 -2.84
C HIS A 358 6.61 -9.37 -3.89
N LYS A 359 6.10 -10.61 -3.93
CA LYS A 359 5.26 -11.12 -5.02
C LYS A 359 4.08 -10.20 -5.37
N GLY A 360 3.35 -9.70 -4.36
CA GLY A 360 2.23 -8.78 -4.58
C GLY A 360 2.64 -7.38 -5.07
N LEU A 361 3.81 -6.87 -4.67
CA LEU A 361 4.30 -5.55 -5.11
C LEU A 361 4.86 -5.63 -6.52
N VAL A 362 5.54 -6.72 -6.87
CA VAL A 362 5.96 -7.02 -8.25
C VAL A 362 4.76 -7.07 -9.17
N ASN A 363 3.68 -7.76 -8.78
CA ASN A 363 2.44 -7.78 -9.57
C ASN A 363 1.77 -6.39 -9.65
N LEU A 364 1.79 -5.59 -8.58
CA LEU A 364 1.26 -4.23 -8.60
C LEU A 364 2.00 -3.35 -9.61
N VAL A 365 3.32 -3.45 -9.64
CA VAL A 365 4.17 -2.77 -10.62
C VAL A 365 3.92 -3.30 -12.04
N GLY A 366 3.78 -4.61 -12.19
CA GLY A 366 3.38 -5.22 -13.46
C GLY A 366 2.04 -4.67 -13.97
N GLU A 367 1.06 -4.48 -13.08
CA GLU A 367 -0.23 -3.86 -13.44
C GLU A 367 -0.07 -2.40 -13.90
N ILE A 368 0.82 -1.63 -13.27
CA ILE A 368 1.15 -0.25 -13.69
C ILE A 368 1.68 -0.26 -15.13
N ILE A 369 2.63 -1.15 -15.44
CA ILE A 369 3.21 -1.27 -16.79
C ILE A 369 2.15 -1.76 -17.79
N GLN A 370 1.38 -2.78 -17.44
CA GLN A 370 0.34 -3.33 -18.32
C GLN A 370 -0.75 -2.30 -18.65
N THR A 371 -1.06 -1.40 -17.73
CA THR A 371 -2.10 -0.37 -17.91
C THR A 371 -1.59 0.92 -18.55
N SER A 372 -0.26 1.12 -18.67
CA SER A 372 0.28 2.30 -19.35
C SER A 372 0.09 2.26 -20.87
N LEU A 373 -0.04 1.06 -21.45
CA LEU A 373 -0.13 0.81 -22.90
C LEU A 373 1.09 1.29 -23.69
N GLU A 374 2.21 1.54 -23.01
CA GLU A 374 3.49 1.90 -23.63
C GLU A 374 4.12 0.66 -24.28
N PRO A 375 4.42 0.68 -25.59
CA PRO A 375 4.99 -0.49 -26.26
C PRO A 375 6.44 -0.77 -25.85
N ASN A 376 7.19 0.26 -25.45
CA ASN A 376 8.60 0.17 -25.07
C ASN A 376 8.85 0.86 -23.73
N ILE A 377 9.09 0.08 -22.69
CA ILE A 377 9.37 0.56 -21.33
C ILE A 377 10.89 0.77 -21.18
N THR A 378 11.35 1.92 -21.64
CA THR A 378 12.72 2.40 -21.38
C THR A 378 12.85 2.92 -19.93
N LYS A 379 14.07 3.17 -19.45
CA LYS A 379 14.30 3.74 -18.10
C LYS A 379 13.59 5.06 -17.87
N ASN A 380 13.58 5.96 -18.86
CA ASN A 380 12.92 7.25 -18.74
C ASN A 380 11.39 7.11 -18.67
N VAL A 381 10.81 6.22 -19.49
CA VAL A 381 9.37 5.90 -19.45
C VAL A 381 9.00 5.29 -18.11
N TRP A 382 9.81 4.35 -17.62
CA TRP A 382 9.65 3.73 -16.32
C TRP A 382 9.68 4.74 -15.17
N ASP A 383 10.69 5.61 -15.13
CA ASP A 383 10.83 6.65 -14.09
C ASP A 383 9.61 7.58 -14.08
N HIS A 384 9.13 8.00 -15.25
CA HIS A 384 7.91 8.81 -15.38
C HIS A 384 6.66 8.04 -14.89
N LEU A 385 6.49 6.79 -15.34
CA LEU A 385 5.34 5.96 -14.96
C LEU A 385 5.28 5.70 -13.46
N ILE A 386 6.40 5.34 -12.84
CA ILE A 386 6.43 4.98 -11.43
C ILE A 386 6.21 6.22 -10.56
N ASN A 387 6.82 7.36 -10.88
CA ASN A 387 6.62 8.61 -10.14
C ASN A 387 5.16 9.10 -10.23
N LYS A 388 4.52 8.90 -11.38
CA LYS A 388 3.13 9.32 -11.61
C LYS A 388 2.10 8.39 -10.97
N GLN A 389 2.25 7.07 -11.12
CA GLN A 389 1.18 6.11 -10.84
C GLN A 389 1.37 5.34 -9.53
N LEU A 390 2.60 5.20 -9.03
CA LEU A 390 2.89 4.30 -7.91
C LEU A 390 2.07 4.66 -6.66
N MET A 391 2.13 5.91 -6.22
CA MET A 391 1.42 6.36 -5.01
C MET A 391 -0.10 6.22 -5.16
N ILE A 392 -0.64 6.52 -6.34
CA ILE A 392 -2.07 6.35 -6.65
C ILE A 392 -2.47 4.88 -6.53
N LYS A 393 -1.69 3.96 -7.12
CA LYS A 393 -1.96 2.52 -7.08
C LYS A 393 -1.77 1.94 -5.68
N LEU A 394 -0.72 2.33 -4.97
CA LEU A 394 -0.48 1.92 -3.58
C LEU A 394 -1.63 2.34 -2.67
N SER A 395 -2.15 3.57 -2.81
CA SER A 395 -3.26 4.05 -1.96
C SER A 395 -4.53 3.19 -2.07
N LYS A 396 -4.74 2.53 -3.23
CA LYS A 396 -5.87 1.63 -3.51
C LYS A 396 -5.55 0.16 -3.22
N TYR A 397 -4.30 -0.15 -2.92
CA TYR A 397 -3.84 -1.51 -2.71
C TYR A 397 -4.14 -1.96 -1.27
N LYS A 398 -5.01 -2.97 -1.12
CA LYS A 398 -5.56 -3.39 0.20
C LYS A 398 -4.48 -3.63 1.26
N THR A 399 -3.35 -4.24 0.88
CA THR A 399 -2.22 -4.48 1.78
C THR A 399 -1.63 -3.18 2.32
N VAL A 400 -1.46 -2.17 1.45
CA VAL A 400 -0.97 -0.85 1.85
C VAL A 400 -1.97 -0.15 2.75
N THR A 401 -3.27 -0.19 2.42
CA THR A 401 -4.30 0.37 3.30
C THR A 401 -4.25 -0.22 4.71
N SER A 402 -3.99 -1.54 4.83
CA SER A 402 -3.77 -2.19 6.12
C SER A 402 -2.52 -1.66 6.82
N MET A 403 -1.37 -1.63 6.15
CA MET A 403 -0.12 -1.11 6.71
C MET A 403 -0.28 0.34 7.20
N THR A 404 -0.93 1.18 6.40
CA THR A 404 -1.22 2.57 6.74
C THR A 404 -2.13 2.68 7.96
N ARG A 405 -3.17 1.83 8.08
CA ARG A 405 -4.04 1.80 9.26
C ARG A 405 -3.24 1.49 10.53
N CYS A 406 -2.28 0.57 10.46
CA CYS A 406 -1.45 0.18 11.59
C CYS A 406 -0.53 1.31 12.09
N LEU A 407 -0.15 2.24 11.22
CA LEU A 407 0.58 3.46 11.62
C LEU A 407 -0.30 4.49 12.36
N ASN A 408 -1.62 4.26 12.46
CA ASN A 408 -2.56 5.16 13.14
C ASN A 408 -3.32 4.48 14.28
N THR A 409 -3.08 3.18 14.53
CA THR A 409 -3.84 2.40 15.52
C THR A 409 -2.93 2.06 16.70
N GLY A 410 -3.27 2.54 17.89
CA GLY A 410 -2.49 2.30 19.11
C GLY A 410 -2.56 3.48 20.08
N SER A 411 -1.92 3.34 21.25
CA SER A 411 -1.78 4.47 22.19
C SER A 411 -0.87 5.56 21.61
N ILE A 412 -1.01 6.79 22.09
CA ILE A 412 -0.19 7.93 21.65
C ILE A 412 1.31 7.62 21.83
N ASP A 413 1.69 7.05 22.96
CA ASP A 413 3.09 6.68 23.25
C ASP A 413 3.60 5.59 22.31
N PHE A 414 2.78 4.57 22.03
CA PHE A 414 3.14 3.51 21.09
C PHE A 414 3.36 4.06 19.68
N LEU A 415 2.45 4.92 19.20
CA LEU A 415 2.58 5.57 17.89
C LEU A 415 3.77 6.53 17.84
N LYS A 416 4.11 7.19 18.95
CA LYS A 416 5.31 8.03 19.05
C LYS A 416 6.57 7.19 18.93
N THR A 417 6.66 6.05 19.63
CA THR A 417 7.80 5.14 19.52
C THR A 417 7.94 4.55 18.11
N ILE A 418 6.83 4.15 17.47
CA ILE A 418 6.82 3.73 16.06
C ILE A 418 7.41 4.82 15.16
N LYS A 419 6.93 6.06 15.29
CA LYS A 419 7.44 7.20 14.51
C LYS A 419 8.93 7.40 14.74
N ASP A 420 9.39 7.38 15.98
CA ASP A 420 10.79 7.58 16.32
C ASP A 420 11.69 6.48 15.73
N ILE A 421 11.27 5.21 15.81
CA ILE A 421 11.99 4.07 15.22
C ILE A 421 12.08 4.23 13.70
N LEU A 422 10.96 4.52 13.04
CA LEU A 422 10.89 4.65 11.58
C LEU A 422 11.68 5.85 11.07
N PHE A 423 11.58 7.01 11.73
CA PHE A 423 12.37 8.19 11.37
C PHE A 423 13.85 7.95 11.59
N LYS A 424 14.26 7.40 12.73
CA LYS A 424 15.66 7.05 12.98
C LYS A 424 16.15 6.13 11.88
N SER A 425 15.51 4.98 11.66
CA SER A 425 15.94 4.01 10.64
C SER A 425 16.03 4.60 9.23
N TYR A 426 15.12 5.52 8.85
CA TYR A 426 15.20 6.18 7.56
C TYR A 426 16.44 7.06 7.39
N TYR A 427 16.72 7.94 8.35
CA TYR A 427 17.88 8.84 8.26
C TYR A 427 19.19 8.13 8.54
N SER A 428 19.15 7.16 9.45
CA SER A 428 20.34 6.46 9.88
C SER A 428 20.66 5.21 9.06
N ASP A 429 19.79 4.77 8.13
CA ASP A 429 19.88 3.44 7.49
C ASP A 429 20.30 2.35 8.51
N THR A 430 19.92 2.57 9.78
CA THR A 430 20.33 1.72 10.87
C THR A 430 19.32 0.58 10.93
N PRO A 431 19.83 -0.66 11.04
CA PRO A 431 19.11 -1.77 11.61
C PRO A 431 18.14 -1.34 12.72
N ILE A 432 16.87 -1.73 12.60
CA ILE A 432 15.88 -1.54 13.67
C ILE A 432 16.05 -2.70 14.64
N SER A 433 16.40 -2.41 15.89
CA SER A 433 16.47 -3.44 16.92
C SER A 433 15.09 -3.98 17.26
N LYS A 434 15.03 -5.26 17.65
CA LYS A 434 13.82 -5.94 18.07
C LYS A 434 13.24 -5.34 19.35
N THR A 435 12.14 -4.61 19.20
CA THR A 435 11.22 -4.12 20.24
C THR A 435 9.79 -4.59 19.98
N ILE A 436 8.87 -4.36 20.93
CA ILE A 436 7.43 -4.65 20.78
C ILE A 436 6.87 -3.94 19.54
N GLU A 437 7.22 -2.67 19.34
CA GLU A 437 6.80 -1.85 18.21
C GLU A 437 7.37 -2.38 16.90
N SER A 438 8.65 -2.75 16.86
CA SER A 438 9.25 -3.30 15.64
C SER A 438 8.66 -4.67 15.25
N ASN A 439 8.34 -5.51 16.24
CA ASN A 439 7.64 -6.78 16.01
C ASN A 439 6.25 -6.51 15.46
N TYR A 440 5.52 -5.54 16.01
CA TYR A 440 4.23 -5.12 15.48
C TYR A 440 4.34 -4.64 14.02
N LEU A 441 5.34 -3.83 13.69
CA LEU A 441 5.57 -3.39 12.31
C LEU A 441 5.97 -4.55 11.38
N ALA A 442 6.68 -5.56 11.88
CA ALA A 442 6.98 -6.79 11.15
C ALA A 442 5.73 -7.67 10.95
N HIS A 443 4.84 -7.76 11.95
CA HIS A 443 3.53 -8.41 11.85
C HIS A 443 2.71 -7.86 10.70
N GLU A 444 2.72 -6.55 10.53
CA GLU A 444 1.98 -5.85 9.48
C GLU A 444 2.72 -5.81 8.13
N GLY A 445 3.97 -6.29 8.08
CA GLY A 445 4.79 -6.37 6.87
C GLY A 445 5.46 -5.07 6.45
N ILE A 446 5.49 -4.06 7.31
CA ILE A 446 6.28 -2.84 7.11
C ILE A 446 7.76 -3.17 7.22
N LEU A 447 8.10 -4.00 8.21
CA LEU A 447 9.44 -4.49 8.44
C LEU A 447 9.56 -5.97 8.08
N SER A 448 10.80 -6.40 7.83
CA SER A 448 11.20 -7.80 7.69
C SER A 448 12.43 -8.05 8.52
N GLN A 449 12.44 -9.20 9.20
CA GLN A 449 13.61 -9.66 9.94
C GLN A 449 14.78 -9.86 9.00
N ASP A 450 15.96 -9.43 9.43
CA ASP A 450 17.22 -9.63 8.73
C ASP A 450 17.56 -11.13 8.62
N ILE A 451 18.26 -11.51 7.55
CA ILE A 451 18.62 -12.90 7.29
C ILE A 451 19.79 -13.33 8.19
N GLU A 452 20.73 -12.43 8.45
CA GLU A 452 21.95 -12.68 9.21
C GLU A 452 21.74 -12.41 10.71
N GLU A 453 20.91 -11.42 11.05
CA GLU A 453 20.69 -10.99 12.44
C GLU A 453 19.24 -11.13 12.91
N ILE A 454 18.96 -12.16 13.72
CA ILE A 454 17.62 -12.49 14.23
C ILE A 454 16.95 -11.34 15.01
N ASN A 455 17.71 -10.46 15.65
CA ASN A 455 17.18 -9.35 16.46
C ASN A 455 17.17 -8.01 15.72
N VAL A 456 17.35 -8.04 14.40
CA VAL A 456 17.36 -6.87 13.55
C VAL A 456 16.24 -6.94 12.52
N PHE A 457 15.63 -5.79 12.29
CA PHE A 457 14.63 -5.56 11.27
C PHE A 457 15.10 -4.50 10.27
N ASN A 458 14.73 -4.72 9.01
CA ASN A 458 14.85 -3.75 7.92
C ASN A 458 13.47 -3.48 7.33
N PHE A 459 13.32 -2.40 6.55
CA PHE A 459 12.11 -2.20 5.76
C PHE A 459 11.92 -3.36 4.78
N SER A 460 10.67 -3.83 4.63
CA SER A 460 10.38 -4.99 3.78
C SER A 460 10.69 -4.76 2.30
N SER A 461 10.59 -3.50 1.85
CA SER A 461 11.02 -3.04 0.53
C SER A 461 11.18 -1.52 0.50
N ASN A 462 11.86 -0.99 -0.52
CA ASN A 462 12.03 0.45 -0.71
C ASN A 462 10.70 1.16 -1.00
N ILE A 463 9.76 0.52 -1.72
CA ILE A 463 8.41 1.06 -1.91
C ILE A 463 7.71 1.27 -0.57
N ILE A 464 7.77 0.29 0.33
CA ILE A 464 7.12 0.39 1.64
C ILE A 464 7.84 1.43 2.52
N LYS A 465 9.18 1.50 2.49
CA LYS A 465 9.96 2.57 3.14
C LYS A 465 9.45 3.95 2.71
N ASN A 466 9.38 4.21 1.41
CA ASN A 466 8.93 5.50 0.85
C ASN A 466 7.46 5.80 1.18
N LEU A 467 6.59 4.81 1.08
CA LEU A 467 5.17 4.93 1.43
C LEU A 467 4.97 5.31 2.91
N VAL A 468 5.64 4.62 3.82
CA VAL A 468 5.56 4.86 5.26
C VAL A 468 5.99 6.29 5.56
N LEU A 469 7.08 6.76 4.96
CA LEU A 469 7.57 8.12 5.15
C LEU A 469 6.60 9.15 4.61
N HIS A 470 6.07 8.95 3.40
CA HIS A 470 5.05 9.81 2.84
C HIS A 470 3.84 9.90 3.77
N HIS A 471 3.40 8.77 4.35
CA HIS A 471 2.34 8.73 5.34
C HIS A 471 2.69 9.53 6.60
N LEU A 472 3.85 9.27 7.20
CA LEU A 472 4.31 9.99 8.39
C LEU A 472 4.41 11.49 8.15
N ARG A 473 4.87 11.90 6.96
CA ARG A 473 4.99 13.29 6.53
C ARG A 473 3.62 13.96 6.33
N SER A 474 2.69 13.28 5.66
CA SER A 474 1.33 13.78 5.43
C SER A 474 0.61 14.13 6.73
N LYS A 475 0.85 13.37 7.81
CA LYS A 475 0.25 13.62 9.13
C LYS A 475 0.83 14.81 9.88
N THR A 476 2.05 15.23 9.53
CA THR A 476 2.73 16.37 10.18
C THR A 476 2.71 17.63 9.34
N ALA A 477 2.41 17.51 8.05
CA ALA A 477 2.41 18.63 7.12
C ALA A 477 1.17 19.49 7.31
N ILE A 478 1.36 20.80 7.48
CA ILE A 478 0.28 21.80 7.40
C ILE A 478 0.10 22.11 5.92
N VAL A 479 -0.73 21.33 5.23
CA VAL A 479 -0.93 21.47 3.79
C VAL A 479 -2.01 22.51 3.49
N GLY A 480 -1.59 23.67 2.99
CA GLY A 480 -2.48 24.68 2.42
C GLY A 480 -3.00 24.29 1.04
N SER A 481 -3.87 25.11 0.45
CA SER A 481 -4.26 24.94 -0.96
C SER A 481 -3.08 25.16 -1.90
N VAL A 482 -3.02 24.40 -3.00
CA VAL A 482 -2.08 24.68 -4.11
C VAL A 482 -2.23 26.15 -4.52
N PRO A 483 -1.15 26.95 -4.49
CA PRO A 483 -1.23 28.35 -4.85
C PRO A 483 -1.24 28.46 -6.38
N PHE A 484 -2.30 29.04 -6.93
CA PHE A 484 -2.47 29.25 -8.36
C PHE A 484 -2.44 30.74 -8.70
N ILE A 485 -1.93 31.06 -9.88
CA ILE A 485 -2.01 32.40 -10.48
C ILE A 485 -3.33 32.48 -11.24
N GLY A 486 -4.24 33.32 -10.74
CA GLY A 486 -5.57 33.53 -11.33
C GLY A 486 -6.57 32.41 -11.06
N ASP A 487 -7.82 32.64 -11.46
CA ASP A 487 -8.96 31.80 -11.06
C ASP A 487 -9.07 30.48 -11.84
N ASN A 488 -8.48 30.40 -13.03
CA ASN A 488 -8.57 29.23 -13.91
C ASN A 488 -7.71 28.03 -13.45
N LYS A 489 -6.85 28.23 -12.44
CA LYS A 489 -5.94 27.21 -11.88
C LYS A 489 -5.04 26.53 -12.93
N GLU A 490 -4.67 27.27 -13.98
CA GLU A 490 -3.83 26.77 -15.06
C GLU A 490 -2.33 27.08 -14.92
N ARG A 491 -1.97 27.92 -13.95
CA ARG A 491 -0.59 28.24 -13.60
C ARG A 491 -0.43 28.19 -12.10
N ILE A 492 0.57 27.47 -11.64
CA ILE A 492 0.95 27.43 -10.22
C ILE A 492 1.77 28.68 -9.91
N ASP A 493 1.51 29.32 -8.78
CA ASP A 493 2.44 30.29 -8.21
C ASP A 493 3.60 29.52 -7.56
N VAL A 494 4.66 29.33 -8.34
CA VAL A 494 5.84 28.55 -7.93
C VAL A 494 6.51 29.18 -6.71
N GLN A 495 6.48 30.52 -6.57
CA GLN A 495 7.11 31.20 -5.43
C GLN A 495 6.41 30.80 -4.15
N GLN A 496 5.09 30.96 -4.10
CA GLN A 496 4.31 30.62 -2.92
C GLN A 496 4.34 29.12 -2.64
N LEU A 497 4.35 28.28 -3.69
CA LEU A 497 4.47 26.82 -3.55
C LEU A 497 5.78 26.42 -2.87
N ILE A 498 6.92 26.96 -3.33
CA ILE A 498 8.25 26.66 -2.76
C ILE A 498 8.35 27.17 -1.33
N ILE A 499 7.86 28.38 -1.03
CA ILE A 499 7.84 28.93 0.33
C ILE A 499 7.04 28.02 1.26
N ASN A 500 5.84 27.61 0.82
CA ASN A 500 4.97 26.75 1.61
C ASN A 500 5.64 25.41 1.89
N ALA A 501 6.25 24.77 0.89
CA ALA A 501 6.95 23.49 1.05
C ALA A 501 8.19 23.60 1.95
N ALA A 502 9.04 24.61 1.76
CA ALA A 502 10.26 24.80 2.54
C ALA A 502 9.98 24.98 4.03
N LYS A 503 8.91 25.72 4.39
CA LYS A 503 8.49 25.92 5.79
C LYS A 503 8.02 24.64 6.49
N GLN A 504 7.69 23.58 5.75
CA GLN A 504 7.24 22.32 6.34
C GLN A 504 8.40 21.38 6.70
N ILE A 505 9.61 21.64 6.19
CA ILE A 505 10.77 20.77 6.43
C ILE A 505 11.09 20.76 7.93
N SER A 506 11.06 19.57 8.53
CA SER A 506 11.30 19.44 9.98
C SER A 506 12.76 19.80 10.31
N PRO A 507 12.99 20.69 11.30
CA PRO A 507 14.33 21.09 11.75
C PRO A 507 15.28 19.93 12.05
N LEU A 508 14.75 18.87 12.68
CA LEU A 508 15.54 17.69 13.05
C LEU A 508 16.21 17.01 11.85
N ILE A 509 15.58 17.08 10.67
CA ILE A 509 16.12 16.49 9.44
C ILE A 509 17.39 17.23 9.04
N ILE A 510 17.32 18.56 9.01
CA ILE A 510 18.42 19.43 8.59
C ILE A 510 19.59 19.35 9.58
N ILE A 511 19.29 19.26 10.88
CA ILE A 511 20.29 19.07 11.92
C ILE A 511 21.02 17.72 11.75
N ASN A 512 20.28 16.63 11.55
CA ASN A 512 20.87 15.30 11.39
C ASN A 512 21.59 15.12 10.04
N ALA A 513 21.16 15.85 9.01
CA ALA A 513 21.73 15.83 7.67
C ALA A 513 23.23 16.11 7.63
N ILE A 514 23.72 17.02 8.49
CA ILE A 514 25.14 17.42 8.59
C ILE A 514 26.04 16.21 8.91
N GLN A 515 25.50 15.16 9.51
CA GLN A 515 26.28 13.96 9.84
C GLN A 515 26.47 13.00 8.65
N ARG A 516 25.58 13.02 7.64
CA ARG A 516 25.49 11.93 6.63
C ARG A 516 25.49 12.39 5.18
N SER A 517 24.83 13.50 4.89
CA SER A 517 24.68 14.04 3.55
C SER A 517 25.11 15.49 3.60
N PHE A 518 26.42 15.68 3.74
CA PHE A 518 27.01 17.00 3.86
C PHE A 518 28.01 17.26 2.75
N LYS A 519 28.28 18.55 2.52
CA LYS A 519 29.45 19.03 1.79
C LYS A 519 30.20 20.03 2.65
N LYS A 520 31.43 20.34 2.25
CA LYS A 520 32.20 21.42 2.90
C LYS A 520 31.80 22.75 2.28
N CYS A 521 31.48 23.74 3.11
CA CYS A 521 31.19 25.09 2.64
C CYS A 521 32.43 25.68 1.95
N THR A 522 32.27 26.12 0.70
CA THR A 522 33.34 26.72 -0.12
C THR A 522 33.29 28.25 -0.12
N ILE A 523 32.26 28.85 0.47
CA ILE A 523 32.10 30.31 0.54
C ILE A 523 33.06 30.86 1.59
N ARG A 524 33.89 31.84 1.23
CA ARG A 524 34.86 32.51 2.11
C ARG A 524 34.17 33.39 3.18
N THR A 525 33.52 32.72 4.13
CA THR A 525 32.85 33.31 5.31
C THR A 525 33.35 32.61 6.58
N SER A 526 32.79 32.94 7.74
CA SER A 526 33.06 32.21 9.00
C SER A 526 32.72 30.71 8.93
N GLN A 527 31.83 30.31 8.00
CA GLN A 527 31.45 28.92 7.78
C GLN A 527 32.40 28.16 6.83
N PHE A 528 33.43 28.80 6.28
CA PHE A 528 34.33 28.17 5.31
C PHE A 528 34.94 26.87 5.87
N GLY A 529 34.84 25.79 5.09
CA GLY A 529 35.32 24.46 5.46
C GLY A 529 34.41 23.69 6.43
N GLN A 530 33.39 24.31 7.01
CA GLN A 530 32.42 23.63 7.88
C GLN A 530 31.51 22.71 7.07
N LYS A 531 30.97 21.69 7.74
CA LYS A 531 30.00 20.77 7.14
C LYS A 531 28.64 21.46 7.06
N VAL A 532 28.07 21.46 5.85
CA VAL A 532 26.74 22.00 5.57
C VAL A 532 25.92 20.95 4.83
N PRO A 533 24.58 20.93 4.95
CA PRO A 533 23.73 19.99 4.23
C PRO A 533 23.95 20.11 2.70
N CYS A 534 23.96 18.98 1.99
CA CYS A 534 24.05 18.99 0.52
C CYS A 534 22.67 19.05 -0.15
N GLU A 535 22.67 19.26 -1.47
CA GLU A 535 21.51 19.41 -2.35
C GLU A 535 20.50 18.26 -2.19
N PHE A 536 21.01 17.05 -2.02
CA PHE A 536 20.21 15.83 -1.96
C PHE A 536 19.12 15.88 -0.87
N ILE A 537 19.45 16.42 0.30
CA ILE A 537 18.50 16.50 1.43
C ILE A 537 17.34 17.43 1.10
N TYR A 538 17.65 18.63 0.59
CA TYR A 538 16.63 19.61 0.23
C TYR A 538 15.76 19.10 -0.91
N THR A 539 16.37 18.50 -1.93
CA THR A 539 15.65 17.93 -3.07
C THR A 539 14.68 16.85 -2.61
N ASN A 540 15.14 15.94 -1.75
CA ASN A 540 14.31 14.85 -1.24
C ASN A 540 13.13 15.37 -0.40
N GLU A 541 13.38 16.24 0.58
CA GLU A 541 12.32 16.79 1.42
C GLU A 541 11.35 17.66 0.62
N MET A 542 11.85 18.51 -0.28
CA MET A 542 11.00 19.31 -1.16
C MET A 542 10.16 18.42 -2.07
N SER A 543 10.69 17.32 -2.62
CA SER A 543 9.90 16.40 -3.43
C SER A 543 8.69 15.83 -2.67
N ILE A 544 8.86 15.52 -1.38
CA ILE A 544 7.79 15.02 -0.52
C ILE A 544 6.74 16.10 -0.28
N TYR A 545 7.14 17.28 0.23
CA TYR A 545 6.18 18.32 0.59
C TYR A 545 5.49 18.94 -0.64
N LEU A 546 6.19 19.07 -1.76
CA LEU A 546 5.58 19.49 -3.02
C LEU A 546 4.56 18.45 -3.51
N THR A 547 4.89 17.16 -3.42
CA THR A 547 3.94 16.09 -3.74
C THR A 547 2.73 16.14 -2.83
N LEU A 548 2.90 16.32 -1.52
CA LEU A 548 1.80 16.45 -0.56
C LEU A 548 0.89 17.63 -0.91
N ILE A 549 1.46 18.83 -1.11
CA ILE A 549 0.70 20.04 -1.44
C ILE A 549 -0.08 19.86 -2.75
N ILE A 550 0.52 19.23 -3.77
CA ILE A 550 -0.12 19.03 -5.08
C ILE A 550 -1.14 17.87 -5.06
N SER A 551 -0.93 16.85 -4.22
CA SER A 551 -1.75 15.63 -4.19
C SER A 551 -2.96 15.68 -3.25
N GLU A 552 -2.92 16.43 -2.14
CA GLU A 552 -3.92 16.27 -1.05
C GLU A 552 -5.33 16.81 -1.35
N ARG A 553 -5.57 17.42 -2.52
CA ARG A 553 -6.93 17.68 -3.05
C ARG A 553 -7.15 17.14 -4.46
N ALA A 554 -6.27 16.25 -4.93
CA ALA A 554 -6.27 15.77 -6.30
C ALA A 554 -7.26 14.63 -6.61
N ASN A 555 -8.14 14.24 -5.67
CA ASN A 555 -9.12 13.18 -5.91
C ASN A 555 -10.27 13.54 -6.88
N SER A 556 -10.03 14.42 -7.85
CA SER A 556 -10.66 14.29 -9.18
C SER A 556 -10.01 15.16 -10.26
N ASN A 557 -9.34 16.28 -9.94
CA ASN A 557 -8.97 17.26 -10.97
C ASN A 557 -7.57 17.92 -10.86
N SER A 558 -6.68 17.52 -9.93
CA SER A 558 -5.34 18.12 -9.97
C SER A 558 -4.60 17.58 -11.20
N ARG A 559 -4.38 18.48 -12.16
CA ARG A 559 -3.72 18.20 -13.44
C ARG A 559 -2.19 18.16 -13.27
N TYR A 560 -1.68 18.36 -12.05
CA TYR A 560 -0.27 18.57 -11.75
C TYR A 560 0.35 17.39 -10.99
N TYR A 561 1.63 17.13 -11.24
CA TYR A 561 2.42 16.12 -10.53
C TYR A 561 3.86 16.59 -10.34
N ILE A 562 4.57 15.97 -9.39
CA ILE A 562 6.02 16.14 -9.20
C ILE A 562 6.71 14.91 -9.81
N SER A 563 7.71 15.16 -10.67
CA SER A 563 8.56 14.12 -11.25
C SER A 563 10.02 14.41 -10.94
N PRO A 564 10.67 13.60 -10.08
CA PRO A 564 12.10 13.69 -9.90
C PRO A 564 12.86 13.16 -11.13
N ASN A 565 14.04 13.75 -11.40
CA ASN A 565 15.08 13.16 -12.26
C ASN A 565 14.68 12.82 -13.71
N ASN A 566 13.89 13.66 -14.38
CA ASN A 566 13.52 13.43 -15.77
C ASN A 566 14.72 13.62 -16.71
N ASN A 567 15.38 12.53 -17.12
CA ASN A 567 16.48 12.59 -18.08
C ASN A 567 15.98 12.99 -19.47
N ILE A 568 16.60 14.00 -20.07
CA ILE A 568 16.42 14.37 -21.47
C ILE A 568 17.73 14.14 -22.20
N LEU A 569 17.68 13.34 -23.26
CA LEU A 569 18.80 13.20 -24.18
C LEU A 569 18.63 14.22 -25.31
N TYR A 570 19.54 15.19 -25.41
CA TYR A 570 19.58 16.14 -26.52
C TYR A 570 21.03 16.37 -26.96
N ASN A 571 21.30 16.25 -28.27
CA ASN A 571 22.65 16.35 -28.85
C ASN A 571 23.72 15.53 -28.10
N LYS A 572 23.40 14.27 -27.78
CA LYS A 572 24.27 13.33 -27.03
C LYS A 572 24.64 13.79 -25.61
N LYS A 573 24.02 14.86 -25.09
CA LYS A 573 24.13 15.27 -23.70
C LYS A 573 22.85 14.92 -22.96
N THR A 574 23.01 14.31 -21.79
CA THR A 574 21.89 13.99 -20.90
C THR A 574 21.73 15.13 -19.91
N TYR A 575 20.57 15.76 -19.95
CA TYR A 575 20.15 16.81 -19.05
C TYR A 575 19.21 16.19 -18.01
N ARG A 576 19.47 16.44 -16.72
CA ARG A 576 18.70 15.85 -15.62
C ARG A 576 18.29 16.95 -14.64
N PRO A 577 17.16 17.65 -14.89
CA PRO A 577 16.55 18.49 -13.88
C PRO A 577 16.29 17.70 -12.59
N ASP A 578 16.54 18.32 -11.44
CA ASP A 578 16.36 17.67 -10.14
C ASP A 578 14.89 17.30 -9.91
N LEU A 579 13.96 18.26 -10.08
CA LEU A 579 12.52 18.04 -10.04
C LEU A 579 11.82 18.76 -11.19
N VAL A 580 10.70 18.20 -11.65
CA VAL A 580 9.81 18.83 -12.63
C VAL A 580 8.39 18.85 -12.08
N ILE A 581 7.73 20.00 -12.10
CA ILE A 581 6.28 20.11 -11.89
C ILE A 581 5.62 20.04 -13.26
N GLY A 582 4.92 18.95 -13.54
CA GLY A 582 4.32 18.72 -14.85
C GLY A 582 2.81 18.84 -14.84
N ASN A 583 2.24 19.27 -15.96
CA ASN A 583 0.82 19.16 -16.28
C ASN A 583 0.67 18.75 -17.74
N GLU A 584 0.42 17.46 -17.96
CA GLU A 584 0.35 16.86 -19.30
C GLU A 584 -0.83 17.39 -20.11
N LEU A 585 -1.98 17.60 -19.48
CA LEU A 585 -3.19 18.10 -20.16
C LEU A 585 -3.00 19.50 -20.73
N LEU A 586 -2.21 20.34 -20.06
CA LEU A 586 -1.86 21.68 -20.52
C LEU A 586 -0.55 21.73 -21.30
N GLY A 587 0.21 20.63 -21.36
CA GLY A 587 1.56 20.60 -21.91
C GLY A 587 2.52 21.60 -21.24
N ARG A 588 2.35 21.85 -19.93
CA ARG A 588 3.12 22.84 -19.17
C ARG A 588 4.02 22.16 -18.14
N TYR A 589 5.30 22.53 -18.16
CA TYR A 589 6.31 21.99 -17.25
C TYR A 589 7.11 23.12 -16.59
N VAL A 590 7.30 23.01 -15.28
CA VAL A 590 8.17 23.89 -14.48
C VAL A 590 9.37 23.08 -14.03
N ILE A 591 10.57 23.58 -14.28
CA ILE A 591 11.82 22.92 -13.90
C ILE A 591 12.29 23.48 -12.56
N LEU A 592 12.68 22.62 -11.62
CA LEU A 592 13.30 23.01 -10.36
C LEU A 592 14.70 22.43 -10.27
N GLU A 593 15.68 23.28 -10.02
CA GLU A 593 17.09 22.91 -9.83
C GLU A 593 17.52 23.34 -8.42
N PHE A 594 18.10 22.43 -7.65
CA PHE A 594 18.48 22.69 -6.26
C PHE A 594 19.96 22.99 -6.13
N VAL A 595 20.27 23.95 -5.27
CA VAL A 595 21.63 24.29 -4.87
C VAL A 595 21.66 24.45 -3.36
N ALA A 596 22.61 23.81 -2.69
CA ALA A 596 22.84 24.00 -1.27
C ALA A 596 24.06 24.90 -1.07
N THR A 597 24.16 25.66 0.03
CA THR A 597 25.28 26.54 0.45
C THR A 597 26.52 26.46 -0.45
N SER A 598 26.50 27.24 -1.53
CA SER A 598 27.46 27.15 -2.65
C SER A 598 28.03 28.52 -3.01
N SER A 599 29.18 28.53 -3.68
CA SER A 599 29.78 29.78 -4.15
C SER A 599 28.88 30.46 -5.20
N ASN A 600 29.09 31.76 -5.41
CA ASN A 600 28.35 32.50 -6.43
C ASN A 600 28.59 31.94 -7.84
N GLU A 601 29.80 31.42 -8.10
CA GLU A 601 30.15 30.76 -9.36
C GLU A 601 29.34 29.49 -9.58
N ASP A 602 29.24 28.64 -8.55
CA ASP A 602 28.44 27.40 -8.61
C ASP A 602 26.96 27.72 -8.84
N VAL A 603 26.39 28.65 -8.08
CA VAL A 603 24.99 29.07 -8.23
C VAL A 603 24.74 29.62 -9.64
N ASN A 604 25.65 30.42 -10.19
CA ASN A 604 25.57 30.88 -11.59
C ASN A 604 25.62 29.71 -12.58
N GLY A 605 26.43 28.68 -12.32
CA GLY A 605 26.47 27.45 -13.10
C GLY A 605 25.11 26.71 -13.13
N HIS A 606 24.38 26.70 -12.02
CA HIS A 606 23.03 26.14 -11.96
C HIS A 606 21.98 27.01 -12.66
N ILE A 607 22.12 28.34 -12.65
CA ILE A 607 21.28 29.25 -13.45
C ILE A 607 21.45 28.94 -14.95
N GLU A 608 22.70 28.80 -15.42
CA GLU A 608 22.99 28.41 -16.80
C GLU A 608 22.43 27.03 -17.17
N ARG A 609 22.57 26.07 -16.25
CA ARG A 609 22.05 24.71 -16.45
C ARG A 609 20.53 24.70 -16.55
N THR A 610 19.85 25.45 -15.68
CA THR A 610 18.39 25.59 -15.67
C THR A 610 17.90 26.20 -16.98
N ARG A 611 18.58 27.23 -17.49
CA ARG A 611 18.29 27.79 -18.82
C ARG A 611 18.36 26.72 -19.91
N LEU A 612 19.44 25.93 -19.92
CA LEU A 612 19.59 24.84 -20.88
C LEU A 612 18.48 23.79 -20.72
N TYR A 613 18.05 23.47 -19.50
CA TYR A 613 16.93 22.55 -19.31
C TYR A 613 15.64 23.08 -19.93
N ILE A 614 15.30 24.35 -19.75
CA ILE A 614 14.09 24.95 -20.33
C ILE A 614 14.14 24.90 -21.87
N GLU A 615 15.31 25.18 -22.47
CA GLU A 615 15.48 25.15 -23.93
C GLU A 615 15.32 23.77 -24.53
N ASN A 616 15.63 22.71 -23.76
CA ASN A 616 15.67 21.34 -24.24
C ASN A 616 14.52 20.47 -23.73
N TYR A 617 13.72 20.94 -22.76
CA TYR A 617 12.55 20.22 -22.21
C TYR A 617 11.27 20.69 -22.93
N PRO A 618 10.64 19.86 -23.80
CA PRO A 618 9.43 20.25 -24.51
C PRO A 618 8.30 20.66 -23.57
N GLY A 619 7.72 21.84 -23.80
CA GLY A 619 6.66 22.40 -22.95
C GLY A 619 7.13 23.04 -21.64
N ALA A 620 8.44 23.15 -21.40
CA ALA A 620 8.95 23.88 -20.25
C ALA A 620 8.65 25.38 -20.39
N THR A 621 7.84 25.89 -19.47
CA THR A 621 7.39 27.29 -19.49
C THR A 621 8.34 28.19 -18.70
N GLU A 622 8.92 27.66 -17.63
CA GLU A 622 9.79 28.38 -16.70
C GLU A 622 10.67 27.39 -15.92
N GLY A 623 11.78 27.88 -15.37
CA GLY A 623 12.66 27.11 -14.50
C GLY A 623 13.14 27.93 -13.32
N TRP A 624 13.31 27.27 -12.18
CA TRP A 624 13.61 27.90 -10.91
C TRP A 624 14.81 27.25 -10.26
N VAL A 625 15.82 28.06 -9.95
CA VAL A 625 16.93 27.65 -9.09
C VAL A 625 16.49 27.88 -7.63
N ILE A 626 16.51 26.81 -6.83
CA ILE A 626 16.16 26.84 -5.41
C ILE A 626 17.46 26.72 -4.60
N HIS A 627 17.96 27.86 -4.13
CA HIS A 627 19.22 27.96 -3.41
C HIS A 627 18.98 27.98 -1.90
N PHE A 628 19.07 26.82 -1.25
CA PHE A 628 19.15 26.75 0.21
C PHE A 628 20.55 27.14 0.68
N THR A 629 20.67 28.07 1.62
CA THR A 629 21.98 28.55 2.07
C THR A 629 22.02 28.81 3.58
N MET A 630 23.16 28.50 4.19
CA MET A 630 23.45 28.84 5.58
C MET A 630 24.24 30.15 5.71
N VAL A 631 24.60 30.78 4.58
CA VAL A 631 25.32 32.05 4.56
C VAL A 631 24.35 33.19 4.30
N ARG A 632 24.24 34.10 5.27
CA ARG A 632 23.37 35.29 5.18
C ARG A 632 24.01 36.37 4.32
N VAL A 633 23.17 37.17 3.66
CA VAL A 633 23.62 38.38 2.93
C VAL A 633 24.33 39.34 3.90
N SER A 634 25.43 39.93 3.45
CA SER A 634 26.20 40.91 4.20
C SER A 634 26.74 42.00 3.28
N LYS A 635 27.48 42.98 3.84
CA LYS A 635 28.16 44.00 3.03
C LYS A 635 29.19 43.41 2.05
N THR A 636 29.77 42.26 2.38
CA THR A 636 30.84 41.63 1.59
C THR A 636 30.37 40.44 0.76
N TYR A 637 29.16 39.92 1.02
CA TYR A 637 28.60 38.78 0.31
C TYR A 637 27.13 39.04 -0.07
N GLN A 638 26.85 38.96 -1.36
CA GLN A 638 25.53 39.15 -1.94
C GLN A 638 25.16 37.91 -2.75
N TYR A 639 23.88 37.54 -2.72
CA TYR A 639 23.40 36.43 -3.52
C TYR A 639 23.44 36.76 -5.02
N PRO A 640 23.75 35.79 -5.89
CA PRO A 640 23.70 35.98 -7.34
C PRO A 640 22.30 36.34 -7.81
N LYS A 641 22.21 37.18 -8.84
CA LYS A 641 20.97 37.50 -9.53
C LYS A 641 20.93 36.80 -10.87
N VAL A 642 19.74 36.47 -11.36
CA VAL A 642 19.58 35.92 -12.72
C VAL A 642 19.92 37.01 -13.74
N PRO A 643 20.79 36.75 -14.73
CA PRO A 643 21.05 37.68 -15.82
C PRO A 643 19.76 38.03 -16.58
N VAL A 644 19.55 39.31 -16.91
CA VAL A 644 18.31 39.81 -17.56
C VAL A 644 17.97 39.08 -18.87
N LYS A 645 18.98 38.56 -19.57
CA LYS A 645 18.81 37.75 -20.78
C LYS A 645 18.07 36.41 -20.56
N TYR A 646 17.98 35.90 -19.33
CA TYR A 646 17.36 34.61 -19.02
C TYR A 646 15.92 34.80 -18.53
N THR A 647 15.07 35.23 -19.45
CA THR A 647 13.69 35.64 -19.19
C THR A 647 12.81 34.57 -18.55
N LYS A 648 13.09 33.28 -18.81
CA LYS A 648 12.33 32.14 -18.27
C LYS A 648 12.92 31.54 -16.98
N VAL A 649 14.02 32.08 -16.47
CA VAL A 649 14.71 31.55 -15.29
C VAL A 649 14.45 32.45 -14.09
N GLY A 650 13.98 31.86 -12.98
CA GLY A 650 13.87 32.50 -11.68
C GLY A 650 14.86 31.88 -10.68
N ILE A 651 15.09 32.56 -9.57
CA ILE A 651 15.85 32.02 -8.44
C ILE A 651 15.20 32.42 -7.11
N ILE A 652 15.16 31.47 -6.18
CA ILE A 652 14.70 31.66 -4.81
C ILE A 652 15.88 31.30 -3.89
N HIS A 653 16.40 32.29 -3.18
CA HIS A 653 17.37 32.06 -2.11
C HIS A 653 16.64 31.88 -0.79
N ILE A 654 16.90 30.76 -0.12
CA ILE A 654 16.30 30.36 1.14
C ILE A 654 17.42 30.28 2.17
N TYR A 655 17.62 31.35 2.92
CA TYR A 655 18.55 31.33 4.04
C TYR A 655 17.93 30.60 5.22
N HIS A 656 18.73 29.80 5.92
CA HIS A 656 18.38 29.28 7.24
C HIS A 656 19.58 29.24 8.19
N ASP A 657 19.29 29.24 9.49
CA ASP A 657 20.29 29.00 10.53
C ASP A 657 20.60 27.51 10.72
N GLU A 658 21.61 27.18 11.55
CA GLU A 658 22.04 25.80 11.81
C GLU A 658 20.92 24.90 12.37
N LYS A 659 19.95 25.50 13.07
CA LYS A 659 18.81 24.79 13.68
C LYS A 659 17.58 24.75 12.78
N TYR A 660 17.62 25.35 11.60
CA TYR A 660 16.48 25.52 10.71
C TYR A 660 15.25 26.19 11.40
N SER A 661 15.51 27.05 12.38
CA SER A 661 14.48 27.79 13.12
C SER A 661 14.09 29.10 12.46
N ASN A 662 14.98 29.68 11.66
CA ASN A 662 14.76 30.95 10.97
C ASN A 662 14.90 30.74 9.47
N LEU A 663 13.92 31.19 8.68
CA LEU A 663 13.92 31.13 7.22
C LEU A 663 13.76 32.53 6.63
N GLU A 664 14.66 32.91 5.72
CA GLU A 664 14.57 34.18 4.97
C GLU A 664 14.57 33.91 3.47
N PHE A 665 13.68 34.59 2.75
CA PHE A 665 13.47 34.37 1.32
C PHE A 665 13.87 35.61 0.52
N THR A 666 14.82 35.46 -0.40
CA THR A 666 15.15 36.48 -1.40
C THR A 666 14.82 35.93 -2.78
N ILE A 667 13.89 36.58 -3.50
CA ILE A 667 13.32 36.02 -4.73
C ILE A 667 13.58 36.95 -5.91
N TYR A 668 14.06 36.37 -7.02
CA TYR A 668 14.14 37.04 -8.32
C TYR A 668 13.33 36.21 -9.32
N PRO A 669 12.09 36.60 -9.66
CA PRO A 669 11.23 35.83 -10.54
C PRO A 669 11.70 35.89 -12.01
N PRO A 670 11.26 34.94 -12.87
CA PRO A 670 11.43 35.04 -14.31
C PRO A 670 10.88 36.35 -14.85
N VAL A 671 11.65 37.02 -15.71
CA VAL A 671 11.19 38.23 -16.40
C VAL A 671 10.19 37.80 -17.47
N THR A 672 8.90 37.86 -17.13
CA THR A 672 7.82 37.67 -18.10
C THR A 672 7.94 38.78 -19.14
N GLN A 673 8.33 38.44 -20.37
CA GLN A 673 8.03 39.30 -21.51
C GLN A 673 6.51 39.34 -21.59
N SER A 674 5.95 40.52 -21.27
CA SER A 674 4.55 40.87 -21.47
C SER A 674 4.13 40.61 -22.92
#